data_AF-A0A926QI68-F1
#
_entry.id   AF-A0A926QI68-F1
#
_cell.length_a   1.000
_cell.length_b   1.000
_cell.length_c   1.000
_cell.angle_alpha   90.00
_cell.angle_beta   90.00
_cell.angle_gamma   90.00
#
_symmetry.space_group_name_H-M   'P 1'
#
loop_
_entity.id
_entity.type
_entity.pdbx_description
1 polymer ?
#
loop_
_entity_poly.entity_id
_entity_poly.type
_entity_poly.pdbx_seq_one_letter_code
_entity_poly.pdbx_strand_id
1 'polypeptide(L)'
;MTIFTKALTSQKAITKWSLLCAGLLLSVTLVSETASARESQFTRSGTGPLYWSTYEYQYTHNAPMDEIEWKKNIDWIANDYKSYGYDLIVSDGWIEGAQQTNENGYIMSHNDNWKHDWGYWSQYIQNKGMKMGVYYNPLWVTRSAANDPSKTIVGTNYKVKDIANSSDKFNDDLYWVDVTKPGAKEYIQGYVNYFKQLGVPYLRIDFLSWYENGTDKGKKIGVNHGSANYQTALKWMHEAAGDDMELSLVMPHLNNHAAGELPYGDMVRINEDLAHGGWENLSGQRQNWMNGWSQWANPFQGFTGFSDIAGRGSNMILDGDFIRMNTFKTDEERKSIINLFTMAGSPIAITDQHSTIGKTGSFYKNKNMLDLHNQGFVGKPYYRNGNSFSSDPNARDSEKWLGQMPDGSWIVGLFNRSDSSAIRSVDYVKDLGLGGSALTTDMWTGSNLGALTSYSPALDKHASKVVKIKPNSTNATYEAEVATWLGGTHFNNNHTGYKGFGFVDGLGNVGAKIVYAVSVPEDGDYPISYRYANATGSGSTMHVSVADDKGAFVQAARKVTFDHASSWDRWMNRTDQIHLKAGVNLITLERTAADTGAINLDHILLNPNRLGEMNASFLINGDFESGDIDGWNEWHPGNQSAKYGVDAYDVYRGGKKLYFWDTKAYKQSVHQKIYGLTNGTYTVSAWVKETVYGDKPKTVRMEIGSHGGKTVYKNITPSSGYQRIHATVQVSSGQLDVGFYVDSPGLTSLQIDEVSVVKN
;
A
#
# COMPACT_ATOMS: atom_id res chain seq x y z
N MET A 1 -28.36 -22.63 -64.33
CA MET A 1 -29.15 -21.39 -64.50
C MET A 1 -30.56 -21.83 -64.83
N THR A 2 -31.61 -21.69 -64.02
CA THR A 2 -31.91 -20.82 -62.88
C THR A 2 -33.15 -21.45 -62.24
N ILE A 3 -33.17 -21.71 -60.92
CA ILE A 3 -34.24 -22.50 -60.27
C ILE A 3 -35.26 -21.59 -59.56
N PHE A 4 -36.47 -21.63 -60.10
CA PHE A 4 -37.83 -21.64 -59.54
C PHE A 4 -38.23 -20.90 -58.24
N THR A 5 -39.35 -20.17 -58.41
CA THR A 5 -40.26 -19.55 -57.43
C THR A 5 -41.49 -20.44 -57.14
N LYS A 6 -42.22 -20.11 -56.03
CA LYS A 6 -43.59 -20.51 -55.56
C LYS A 6 -43.67 -21.70 -54.59
N ALA A 7 -44.59 -21.78 -53.61
CA ALA A 7 -45.51 -20.86 -52.93
C ALA A 7 -46.20 -21.64 -51.78
N LEU A 8 -46.79 -20.91 -50.82
CA LEU A 8 -47.69 -21.27 -49.70
C LEU A 8 -48.69 -22.44 -49.99
N THR A 9 -49.27 -23.21 -49.04
CA THR A 9 -50.09 -22.83 -47.86
C THR A 9 -50.64 -24.06 -47.09
N SER A 10 -50.94 -23.88 -45.77
CA SER A 10 -51.91 -24.63 -44.90
C SER A 10 -51.43 -25.99 -44.34
N GLN A 11 -51.70 -26.43 -43.10
CA GLN A 11 -52.89 -26.32 -42.25
C GLN A 11 -52.54 -26.65 -40.77
N LYS A 12 -53.44 -26.29 -39.84
CA LYS A 12 -53.30 -26.29 -38.36
C LYS A 12 -53.17 -27.68 -37.68
N ALA A 13 -52.43 -27.65 -36.57
CA ALA A 13 -52.64 -28.32 -35.26
C ALA A 13 -52.38 -29.84 -35.11
N ILE A 14 -51.53 -30.21 -34.13
CA ILE A 14 -51.87 -30.97 -32.90
C ILE A 14 -50.59 -31.54 -32.21
N THR A 15 -50.40 -31.11 -30.94
CA THR A 15 -49.72 -31.76 -29.79
C THR A 15 -48.21 -32.09 -29.72
N LYS A 16 -47.61 -31.46 -28.68
CA LYS A 16 -46.86 -32.02 -27.52
C LYS A 16 -45.37 -32.42 -27.65
N TRP A 17 -44.58 -31.75 -26.78
CA TRP A 17 -43.45 -32.23 -25.94
C TRP A 17 -42.36 -33.07 -26.66
N SER A 18 -41.07 -32.71 -26.71
CA SER A 18 -40.16 -32.48 -25.57
C SER A 18 -38.75 -32.15 -26.12
N LEU A 19 -37.95 -31.43 -25.31
CA LEU A 19 -36.46 -31.40 -25.30
C LEU A 19 -35.74 -30.74 -26.49
N LEU A 20 -35.54 -29.42 -26.38
CA LEU A 20 -34.41 -28.74 -27.01
C LEU A 20 -33.18 -28.86 -26.10
N CYS A 21 -32.16 -29.59 -26.57
CA CYS A 21 -30.78 -29.39 -26.15
C CYS A 21 -30.29 -28.04 -26.71
N ALA A 22 -30.35 -26.99 -25.90
CA ALA A 22 -29.63 -25.76 -26.18
C ALA A 22 -28.23 -25.89 -25.58
N GLY A 23 -27.21 -25.96 -26.43
CA GLY A 23 -25.81 -25.95 -26.03
C GLY A 23 -25.49 -24.68 -25.24
N LEU A 24 -25.06 -24.86 -23.99
CA LEU A 24 -24.39 -23.81 -23.22
C LEU A 24 -23.01 -23.59 -23.86
N LEU A 25 -22.89 -22.52 -24.65
CA LEU A 25 -21.61 -21.86 -24.85
C LEU A 25 -21.23 -21.19 -23.53
N LEU A 26 -20.59 -21.95 -22.64
CA LEU A 26 -19.80 -21.40 -21.55
C LEU A 26 -18.63 -20.64 -22.18
N SER A 27 -18.84 -19.35 -22.42
CA SER A 27 -17.75 -18.40 -22.49
C SER A 27 -17.13 -18.37 -21.10
N VAL A 28 -16.12 -19.21 -20.89
CA VAL A 28 -15.17 -19.01 -19.80
C VAL A 28 -14.42 -17.74 -20.19
N THR A 29 -14.93 -16.59 -19.77
CA THR A 29 -14.08 -15.42 -19.57
C THR A 29 -13.03 -15.87 -18.57
N LEU A 30 -11.83 -16.18 -19.06
CA LEU A 30 -10.62 -16.20 -18.26
C LEU A 30 -10.54 -14.83 -17.60
N VAL A 31 -11.05 -14.72 -16.38
CA VAL A 31 -10.70 -13.62 -15.50
C VAL A 31 -9.20 -13.79 -15.31
N SER A 32 -8.41 -12.91 -15.92
CA SER A 32 -7.00 -12.82 -15.57
C SER A 32 -6.97 -12.48 -14.08
N GLU A 33 -6.62 -13.45 -13.24
CA GLU A 33 -6.30 -13.13 -11.85
C GLU A 33 -5.22 -12.07 -11.88
N THR A 34 -5.53 -10.88 -11.36
CA THR A 34 -4.52 -9.83 -11.17
C THR A 34 -3.52 -10.37 -10.16
N ALA A 35 -2.27 -10.53 -10.58
CA ALA A 35 -1.21 -10.99 -9.70
C ALA A 35 -1.12 -10.08 -8.46
N SER A 36 -1.00 -10.68 -7.29
CA SER A 36 -0.77 -9.97 -6.03
C SER A 36 0.63 -10.28 -5.54
N ALA A 37 1.20 -9.35 -4.77
CA ALA A 37 2.50 -9.56 -4.17
C ALA A 37 2.47 -10.79 -3.23
N ARG A 38 3.61 -11.46 -3.13
CA ARG A 38 3.85 -12.52 -2.16
C ARG A 38 3.56 -12.00 -0.75
N GLU A 39 2.78 -12.75 0.00
CA GLU A 39 2.55 -12.52 1.42
C GLU A 39 3.72 -13.11 2.22
N SER A 40 4.60 -12.27 2.77
CA SER A 40 5.73 -12.67 3.63
C SER A 40 5.90 -11.70 4.80
N GLN A 41 6.75 -12.03 5.77
CA GLN A 41 7.04 -11.08 6.85
C GLN A 41 7.71 -9.79 6.34
N PHE A 42 8.40 -9.84 5.20
CA PHE A 42 9.11 -8.71 4.61
C PHE A 42 8.12 -7.74 3.93
N THR A 43 7.24 -8.25 3.07
CA THR A 43 6.21 -7.42 2.41
C THR A 43 5.15 -6.90 3.39
N ARG A 44 4.92 -7.59 4.52
CA ARG A 44 4.08 -7.08 5.62
C ARG A 44 4.69 -5.88 6.35
N SER A 45 6.02 -5.86 6.54
CA SER A 45 6.74 -4.74 7.13
C SER A 45 6.51 -3.44 6.34
N GLY A 46 6.49 -3.55 5.00
CA GLY A 46 6.23 -2.46 4.08
C GLY A 46 7.49 -1.77 3.56
N THR A 47 8.57 -1.72 4.34
CA THR A 47 9.84 -1.14 3.93
C THR A 47 10.90 -2.19 3.65
N GLY A 48 11.73 -1.95 2.64
CA GLY A 48 12.92 -2.77 2.38
C GLY A 48 13.99 -2.66 3.46
N PRO A 49 15.05 -3.48 3.41
CA PRO A 49 16.08 -3.50 4.44
C PRO A 49 16.99 -2.28 4.44
N LEU A 50 17.55 -1.95 5.61
CA LEU A 50 18.71 -1.08 5.77
C LEU A 50 19.98 -1.92 5.69
N TYR A 51 20.80 -1.73 4.66
CA TYR A 51 21.97 -2.60 4.46
C TYR A 51 23.16 -1.91 3.82
N TRP A 52 24.31 -2.57 3.87
CA TRP A 52 25.50 -2.21 3.10
C TRP A 52 25.78 -3.27 2.02
N SER A 53 26.12 -2.84 0.81
CA SER A 53 26.51 -3.67 -0.34
C SER A 53 27.94 -3.39 -0.78
N THR A 54 28.63 -4.43 -1.27
CA THR A 54 29.98 -4.32 -1.82
C THR A 54 30.08 -3.52 -3.11
N TYR A 55 28.96 -3.28 -3.81
CA TYR A 55 28.88 -2.82 -5.21
C TYR A 55 29.87 -1.71 -5.61
N GLU A 56 30.08 -0.65 -4.81
CA GLU A 56 31.03 0.41 -5.15
C GLU A 56 32.44 -0.13 -5.40
N TYR A 57 32.90 -1.08 -4.58
CA TYR A 57 34.22 -1.68 -4.77
C TYR A 57 34.30 -2.33 -6.13
N GLN A 58 33.36 -3.23 -6.45
CA GLN A 58 33.43 -3.97 -7.70
C GLN A 58 33.26 -3.05 -8.92
N TYR A 59 32.34 -2.09 -8.85
CA TYR A 59 32.11 -1.14 -9.92
C TYR A 59 33.34 -0.27 -10.20
N THR A 60 34.00 0.24 -9.16
CA THR A 60 35.15 1.16 -9.32
C THR A 60 36.46 0.46 -9.69
N HIS A 61 36.61 -0.82 -9.32
CA HIS A 61 37.81 -1.61 -9.65
C HIS A 61 37.61 -2.53 -10.85
N ASN A 62 36.36 -2.73 -11.27
CA ASN A 62 35.96 -3.76 -12.23
C ASN A 62 36.53 -5.15 -11.86
N ALA A 63 36.33 -5.55 -10.60
CA ALA A 63 36.92 -6.74 -10.01
C ALA A 63 36.02 -7.32 -8.89
N PRO A 64 36.10 -8.63 -8.59
CA PRO A 64 35.44 -9.21 -7.42
C PRO A 64 35.89 -8.50 -6.13
N MET A 65 35.03 -8.50 -5.11
CA MET A 65 35.36 -7.91 -3.82
C MET A 65 36.60 -8.58 -3.21
N ASP A 66 37.60 -7.77 -2.85
CA ASP A 66 38.77 -8.25 -2.11
C ASP A 66 38.38 -8.61 -0.66
N GLU A 67 38.88 -9.74 -0.17
CA GLU A 67 38.47 -10.27 1.13
C GLU A 67 38.96 -9.39 2.31
N ILE A 68 40.11 -8.72 2.16
CA ILE A 68 40.63 -7.81 3.19
C ILE A 68 39.76 -6.54 3.23
N GLU A 69 39.39 -5.98 2.08
CA GLU A 69 38.47 -4.84 2.01
C GLU A 69 37.05 -5.18 2.46
N TRP A 70 36.53 -6.37 2.15
CA TRP A 70 35.28 -6.90 2.70
C TRP A 70 35.28 -6.85 4.24
N LYS A 71 36.33 -7.40 4.86
CA LYS A 71 36.46 -7.38 6.32
C LYS A 71 36.49 -5.96 6.89
N LYS A 72 37.23 -5.04 6.27
CA LYS A 72 37.33 -3.64 6.73
C LYS A 72 35.97 -2.95 6.68
N ASN A 73 35.19 -3.16 5.62
CA ASN A 73 33.86 -2.57 5.50
C ASN A 73 32.88 -3.19 6.51
N ILE A 74 32.91 -4.51 6.75
CA ILE A 74 32.11 -5.13 7.82
C ILE A 74 32.42 -4.49 9.18
N ASP A 75 33.71 -4.37 9.50
CA ASP A 75 34.15 -3.78 10.77
C ASP A 75 33.68 -2.32 10.91
N TRP A 76 33.73 -1.56 9.81
CA TRP A 76 33.25 -0.19 9.75
C TRP A 76 31.73 -0.08 9.94
N ILE A 77 30.92 -0.84 9.20
CA ILE A 77 29.45 -0.82 9.35
C ILE A 77 29.04 -1.22 10.77
N ALA A 78 29.69 -2.25 11.34
CA ALA A 78 29.44 -2.70 12.70
C ALA A 78 29.66 -1.62 13.75
N ASN A 79 30.67 -0.76 13.54
CA ASN A 79 31.04 0.30 14.47
C ASN A 79 30.18 1.56 14.27
N ASP A 80 29.88 1.92 13.03
CA ASP A 80 29.40 3.26 12.70
C ASP A 80 27.91 3.33 12.35
N TYR A 81 27.32 2.23 11.85
CA TYR A 81 25.98 2.23 11.24
C TYR A 81 25.03 1.21 11.86
N LYS A 82 25.53 0.14 12.49
CA LYS A 82 24.68 -0.88 13.13
C LYS A 82 23.70 -0.29 14.14
N SER A 83 24.11 0.68 14.96
CA SER A 83 23.23 1.33 15.94
C SER A 83 22.10 2.15 15.31
N TYR A 84 22.16 2.39 14.00
CA TYR A 84 21.16 3.07 13.20
C TYR A 84 20.30 2.10 12.38
N GLY A 85 20.45 0.79 12.58
CA GLY A 85 19.65 -0.25 11.94
C GLY A 85 20.30 -0.92 10.72
N TYR A 86 21.44 -0.42 10.24
CA TYR A 86 22.18 -1.06 9.15
C TYR A 86 22.92 -2.29 9.66
N ASP A 87 22.19 -3.39 9.81
CA ASP A 87 22.68 -4.66 10.36
C ASP A 87 22.83 -5.76 9.30
N LEU A 88 22.57 -5.48 8.03
CA LEU A 88 22.70 -6.42 6.91
C LEU A 88 23.90 -6.06 6.02
N ILE A 89 24.78 -7.04 5.77
CA ILE A 89 25.99 -6.92 4.93
C ILE A 89 25.82 -7.83 3.71
N VAL A 90 25.75 -7.25 2.51
CA VAL A 90 25.37 -7.95 1.28
C VAL A 90 26.54 -7.99 0.29
N SER A 91 26.89 -9.16 -0.23
CA SER A 91 27.82 -9.27 -1.36
C SER A 91 27.16 -8.77 -2.66
N ASP A 92 27.94 -8.63 -3.73
CA ASP A 92 27.40 -8.26 -5.05
C ASP A 92 28.02 -9.11 -6.19
N GLY A 93 27.94 -8.68 -7.45
CA GLY A 93 28.41 -9.40 -8.64
C GLY A 93 29.92 -9.53 -8.78
N TRP A 94 30.39 -9.69 -10.02
CA TRP A 94 31.77 -10.12 -10.37
C TRP A 94 32.13 -11.49 -9.79
N ILE A 95 31.16 -12.40 -9.76
CA ILE A 95 31.26 -13.72 -9.12
C ILE A 95 31.81 -14.81 -10.04
N GLU A 96 32.16 -14.50 -11.30
CA GLU A 96 32.61 -15.47 -12.31
C GLU A 96 33.82 -16.28 -11.83
N GLY A 97 34.68 -15.68 -11.02
CA GLY A 97 35.86 -16.33 -10.42
C GLY A 97 35.56 -17.25 -9.23
N ALA A 98 34.30 -17.39 -8.79
CA ALA A 98 33.88 -18.35 -7.76
C ALA A 98 33.57 -19.71 -8.40
N GLN A 99 34.60 -20.52 -8.61
CA GLN A 99 34.50 -21.82 -9.27
C GLN A 99 34.67 -22.99 -8.27
N GLN A 100 35.09 -22.74 -7.03
CA GLN A 100 35.08 -23.76 -5.99
C GLN A 100 33.66 -23.99 -5.45
N THR A 101 33.19 -25.23 -5.56
CA THR A 101 31.86 -25.62 -5.12
C THR A 101 31.88 -26.82 -4.20
N ASN A 102 30.86 -26.93 -3.35
CA ASN A 102 30.58 -28.14 -2.57
C ASN A 102 30.23 -29.35 -3.46
N GLU A 103 29.87 -30.49 -2.87
CA GLU A 103 29.49 -31.72 -3.56
C GLU A 103 28.24 -31.57 -4.45
N ASN A 104 27.39 -30.57 -4.18
CA ASN A 104 26.15 -30.31 -4.91
C ASN A 104 26.28 -29.24 -6.00
N GLY A 105 27.47 -28.64 -6.16
CA GLY A 105 27.70 -27.60 -7.16
C GLY A 105 27.31 -26.19 -6.71
N TYR A 106 27.30 -25.92 -5.40
CA TYR A 106 27.06 -24.59 -4.81
C TYR A 106 28.38 -23.91 -4.43
N ILE A 107 28.56 -22.63 -4.78
CA ILE A 107 29.81 -21.89 -4.56
C ILE A 107 30.10 -21.76 -3.07
N MET A 108 31.37 -21.86 -2.70
CA MET A 108 31.80 -21.87 -1.30
C MET A 108 32.16 -20.48 -0.77
N SER A 109 32.48 -19.51 -1.63
CA SER A 109 32.87 -18.14 -1.27
C SER A 109 32.52 -17.18 -2.40
N HIS A 110 32.68 -15.87 -2.19
CA HIS A 110 32.46 -14.85 -3.22
C HIS A 110 33.42 -14.97 -4.41
N ASN A 111 34.64 -15.47 -4.16
CA ASN A 111 35.68 -15.66 -5.16
C ASN A 111 36.68 -16.72 -4.69
N ASP A 112 37.26 -17.50 -5.61
CA ASP A 112 38.23 -18.55 -5.27
C ASP A 112 39.52 -18.03 -4.62
N ASN A 113 39.82 -16.74 -4.76
CA ASN A 113 40.97 -16.11 -4.10
C ASN A 113 40.72 -15.78 -2.61
N TRP A 114 39.48 -15.90 -2.13
CA TRP A 114 39.17 -15.73 -0.71
C TRP A 114 39.75 -16.89 0.09
N LYS A 115 40.31 -16.56 1.26
CA LYS A 115 40.86 -17.54 2.20
C LYS A 115 39.76 -18.24 2.99
N HIS A 116 38.59 -17.60 3.15
CA HIS A 116 37.48 -18.15 3.93
C HIS A 116 36.21 -18.31 3.10
N ASP A 117 35.40 -19.29 3.49
CA ASP A 117 34.11 -19.61 2.89
C ASP A 117 32.97 -18.76 3.46
N TRP A 118 31.77 -18.95 2.92
CA TRP A 118 30.56 -18.29 3.38
C TRP A 118 30.21 -18.62 4.84
N GLY A 119 30.53 -19.83 5.31
CA GLY A 119 30.26 -20.24 6.70
C GLY A 119 31.07 -19.42 7.69
N TYR A 120 32.36 -19.23 7.42
CA TYR A 120 33.21 -18.35 8.20
C TYR A 120 32.70 -16.91 8.21
N TRP A 121 32.40 -16.34 7.04
CA TRP A 121 31.98 -14.93 6.96
C TRP A 121 30.62 -14.69 7.60
N SER A 122 29.69 -15.62 7.44
CA SER A 122 28.40 -15.57 8.14
C SER A 122 28.61 -15.55 9.66
N GLN A 123 29.43 -16.46 10.19
CA GLN A 123 29.73 -16.49 11.63
C GLN A 123 30.44 -15.21 12.09
N TYR A 124 31.38 -14.68 11.30
CA TYR A 124 32.10 -13.44 11.62
C TYR A 124 31.14 -12.24 11.74
N ILE A 125 30.19 -12.13 10.80
CA ILE A 125 29.17 -11.08 10.77
C ILE A 125 28.18 -11.27 11.94
N GLN A 126 27.71 -12.49 12.18
CA GLN A 126 26.81 -12.81 13.29
C GLN A 126 27.44 -12.54 14.66
N ASN A 127 28.73 -12.82 14.84
CA ASN A 127 29.47 -12.50 16.08
C ASN A 127 29.52 -10.99 16.37
N LYS A 128 29.23 -10.14 15.39
CA LYS A 128 29.09 -8.69 15.55
C LYS A 128 27.64 -8.24 15.76
N GLY A 129 26.69 -9.16 15.81
CA GLY A 129 25.26 -8.88 15.90
C GLY A 129 24.68 -8.33 14.60
N MET A 130 25.19 -8.77 13.45
CA MET A 130 24.74 -8.39 12.12
C MET A 130 24.36 -9.66 11.32
N LYS A 131 23.78 -9.48 10.14
CA LYS A 131 23.30 -10.52 9.22
C LYS A 131 24.06 -10.44 7.90
N MET A 132 24.27 -11.58 7.26
CA MET A 132 24.89 -11.65 5.93
C MET A 132 23.81 -11.82 4.87
N GLY A 133 23.80 -10.97 3.86
CA GLY A 133 23.04 -11.15 2.62
C GLY A 133 23.97 -11.64 1.51
N VAL A 134 23.41 -12.34 0.52
CA VAL A 134 24.18 -12.87 -0.60
C VAL A 134 23.59 -12.38 -1.92
N TYR A 135 24.44 -11.95 -2.82
CA TYR A 135 24.13 -11.83 -4.24
C TYR A 135 24.51 -13.14 -4.94
N TYR A 136 23.52 -13.81 -5.51
CA TYR A 136 23.72 -14.96 -6.40
C TYR A 136 22.40 -15.30 -7.10
N ASN A 137 22.44 -15.70 -8.37
CA ASN A 137 21.29 -16.25 -9.05
C ASN A 137 21.31 -17.79 -8.98
N PRO A 138 20.35 -18.46 -8.29
CA PRO A 138 20.29 -19.92 -8.21
C PRO A 138 20.10 -20.65 -9.56
N LEU A 139 19.85 -19.91 -10.65
CA LEU A 139 19.84 -20.41 -12.02
C LEU A 139 21.24 -20.48 -12.65
N TRP A 140 22.29 -20.06 -11.95
CA TRP A 140 23.67 -20.23 -12.41
C TRP A 140 24.28 -21.53 -11.93
N VAL A 141 24.85 -22.27 -12.89
CA VAL A 141 25.77 -23.38 -12.65
C VAL A 141 27.17 -22.94 -13.07
N THR A 142 28.15 -23.06 -12.17
CA THR A 142 29.54 -22.76 -12.51
C THR A 142 30.07 -23.75 -13.55
N ARG A 143 30.93 -23.27 -14.45
CA ARG A 143 31.58 -24.13 -15.44
C ARG A 143 32.33 -25.29 -14.78
N SER A 144 32.96 -25.05 -13.62
CA SER A 144 33.63 -26.11 -12.85
C SER A 144 32.66 -27.21 -12.41
N ALA A 145 31.51 -26.85 -11.83
CA ALA A 145 30.52 -27.81 -11.34
C ALA A 145 29.87 -28.58 -12.49
N ALA A 146 29.58 -27.93 -13.62
CA ALA A 146 29.05 -28.58 -14.82
C ALA A 146 30.03 -29.57 -15.46
N ASN A 147 31.35 -29.39 -15.27
CA ASN A 147 32.37 -30.23 -15.87
C ASN A 147 32.92 -31.31 -14.92
N ASP A 148 32.57 -31.28 -13.63
CA ASP A 148 33.00 -32.26 -12.66
C ASP A 148 31.95 -33.39 -12.50
N PRO A 149 32.24 -34.62 -12.98
CA PRO A 149 31.28 -35.73 -12.93
C PRO A 149 30.99 -36.25 -11.51
N SER A 150 31.77 -35.82 -10.49
CA SER A 150 31.50 -36.17 -9.11
C SER A 150 30.36 -35.33 -8.50
N LYS A 151 30.00 -34.19 -9.10
CA LYS A 151 28.97 -33.30 -8.56
C LYS A 151 27.57 -33.86 -8.82
N THR A 152 26.76 -33.95 -7.77
CA THR A 152 25.40 -34.52 -7.81
C THR A 152 24.39 -33.56 -7.23
N ILE A 153 23.24 -33.44 -7.87
CA ILE A 153 22.15 -32.60 -7.39
C ILE A 153 21.61 -33.16 -6.06
N VAL A 154 21.49 -32.29 -5.06
CA VAL A 154 21.09 -32.65 -3.69
C VAL A 154 19.83 -33.53 -3.67
N GLY A 155 19.88 -34.62 -2.91
CA GLY A 155 18.74 -35.55 -2.76
C GLY A 155 18.42 -36.40 -3.99
N THR A 156 19.23 -36.37 -5.05
CA THR A 156 18.99 -37.12 -6.29
C THR A 156 20.25 -37.87 -6.76
N ASN A 157 20.09 -38.69 -7.81
CA ASN A 157 21.22 -39.30 -8.53
C ASN A 157 21.62 -38.54 -9.81
N TYR A 158 20.95 -37.41 -10.10
CA TYR A 158 21.26 -36.60 -11.28
C TYR A 158 22.58 -35.84 -11.08
N LYS A 159 23.32 -35.66 -12.17
CA LYS A 159 24.55 -34.88 -12.19
C LYS A 159 24.23 -33.42 -12.41
N VAL A 160 25.06 -32.53 -11.87
CA VAL A 160 24.91 -31.07 -12.10
C VAL A 160 24.96 -30.75 -13.61
N LYS A 161 25.75 -31.50 -14.38
CA LYS A 161 25.80 -31.40 -15.85
C LYS A 161 24.48 -31.73 -16.56
N ASP A 162 23.57 -32.47 -15.93
CA ASP A 162 22.33 -32.91 -16.57
C ASP A 162 21.32 -31.76 -16.74
N ILE A 163 21.49 -30.67 -15.97
CA ILE A 163 20.59 -29.50 -15.95
C ILE A 163 21.23 -28.25 -16.57
N ALA A 164 22.52 -28.27 -16.93
CA ALA A 164 23.24 -27.11 -17.46
C ALA A 164 24.24 -27.51 -18.54
N ASN A 165 24.16 -26.84 -19.69
CA ASN A 165 24.97 -27.17 -20.87
C ASN A 165 25.77 -25.95 -21.34
N SER A 166 26.93 -26.18 -21.97
CA SER A 166 27.83 -25.11 -22.41
C SER A 166 27.33 -24.28 -23.60
N SER A 167 26.23 -24.68 -24.24
CA SER A 167 25.59 -23.88 -25.29
C SER A 167 24.58 -22.87 -24.77
N ASP A 168 24.14 -23.04 -23.52
CA ASP A 168 23.22 -22.13 -22.83
C ASP A 168 23.92 -21.47 -21.65
N LYS A 169 24.60 -20.37 -21.95
CA LYS A 169 25.52 -19.72 -21.04
C LYS A 169 25.14 -18.28 -20.76
N PHE A 170 25.29 -17.86 -19.51
CA PHE A 170 25.33 -16.45 -19.15
C PHE A 170 26.62 -15.82 -19.68
N ASN A 171 27.75 -16.49 -19.42
CA ASN A 171 29.06 -16.17 -19.98
C ASN A 171 29.96 -17.43 -20.00
N ASP A 172 31.26 -17.30 -20.23
CA ASP A 172 32.17 -18.46 -20.32
C ASP A 172 32.37 -19.22 -19.00
N ASP A 173 31.99 -18.63 -17.86
CA ASP A 173 32.22 -19.18 -16.52
C ASP A 173 30.92 -19.66 -15.85
N LEU A 174 29.75 -19.24 -16.34
CA LEU A 174 28.43 -19.55 -15.77
C LEU A 174 27.43 -19.99 -16.85
N TYR A 175 26.76 -21.10 -16.59
CA TYR A 175 25.70 -21.66 -17.43
C TYR A 175 24.33 -21.43 -16.80
N TRP A 176 23.29 -21.35 -17.64
CA TRP A 176 21.91 -21.29 -17.16
C TRP A 176 21.38 -22.69 -16.85
N VAL A 177 20.58 -22.80 -15.79
CA VAL A 177 19.80 -23.99 -15.46
C VAL A 177 18.63 -24.13 -16.43
N ASP A 178 18.56 -25.27 -17.10
CA ASP A 178 17.39 -25.72 -17.86
C ASP A 178 16.35 -26.30 -16.89
N VAL A 179 15.37 -25.48 -16.52
CA VAL A 179 14.30 -25.84 -15.58
C VAL A 179 13.38 -26.95 -16.09
N THR A 180 13.50 -27.37 -17.35
CA THR A 180 12.72 -28.50 -17.90
C THR A 180 13.33 -29.86 -17.56
N LYS A 181 14.56 -29.89 -17.02
CA LYS A 181 15.29 -31.11 -16.74
C LYS A 181 14.97 -31.68 -15.34
N PRO A 182 14.90 -33.01 -15.19
CA PRO A 182 14.86 -33.63 -13.88
C PRO A 182 16.04 -33.20 -13.00
N GLY A 183 15.79 -32.91 -11.72
CA GLY A 183 16.79 -32.39 -10.79
C GLY A 183 16.90 -30.86 -10.75
N ALA A 184 16.35 -30.12 -11.73
CA ALA A 184 16.49 -28.65 -11.74
C ALA A 184 15.80 -27.98 -10.54
N LYS A 185 14.62 -28.48 -10.14
CA LYS A 185 13.91 -28.00 -8.94
C LYS A 185 14.75 -28.22 -7.69
N GLU A 186 15.23 -29.44 -7.50
CA GLU A 186 16.05 -29.83 -6.35
C GLU A 186 17.36 -29.03 -6.29
N TYR A 187 17.98 -28.74 -7.43
CA TYR A 187 19.17 -27.90 -7.50
C TYR A 187 18.89 -26.47 -7.04
N ILE A 188 17.87 -25.81 -7.62
CA ILE A 188 17.51 -24.41 -7.32
C ILE A 188 17.08 -24.27 -5.85
N GLN A 189 16.18 -25.14 -5.39
CA GLN A 189 15.73 -25.13 -3.99
C GLN A 189 16.86 -25.47 -3.03
N GLY A 190 17.73 -26.39 -3.40
CA GLY A 190 18.91 -26.75 -2.63
C GLY A 190 19.90 -25.59 -2.48
N TYR A 191 20.10 -24.77 -3.51
CA TYR A 191 20.97 -23.61 -3.45
C TYR A 191 20.41 -22.53 -2.50
N VAL A 192 19.11 -22.25 -2.61
CA VAL A 192 18.41 -21.36 -1.67
C VAL A 192 18.54 -21.88 -0.24
N ASN A 193 18.27 -23.18 -0.02
CA ASN A 193 18.39 -23.80 1.30
C ASN A 193 19.84 -23.82 1.82
N TYR A 194 20.84 -23.95 0.95
CA TYR A 194 22.25 -23.86 1.31
C TYR A 194 22.57 -22.49 1.94
N PHE A 195 22.16 -21.39 1.31
CA PHE A 195 22.33 -20.06 1.90
C PHE A 195 21.53 -19.88 3.20
N LYS A 196 20.29 -20.37 3.27
CA LYS A 196 19.50 -20.36 4.51
C LYS A 196 20.19 -21.11 5.65
N GLN A 197 20.77 -22.28 5.38
CA GLN A 197 21.52 -23.07 6.38
C GLN A 197 22.77 -22.35 6.88
N LEU A 198 23.34 -21.46 6.06
CA LEU A 198 24.42 -20.56 6.47
C LEU A 198 23.91 -19.34 7.26
N GLY A 199 22.61 -19.20 7.49
CA GLY A 199 22.01 -18.08 8.22
C GLY A 199 21.83 -16.81 7.39
N VAL A 200 21.75 -16.93 6.07
CA VAL A 200 21.51 -15.80 5.14
C VAL A 200 20.00 -15.51 5.07
N PRO A 201 19.52 -14.33 5.53
CA PRO A 201 18.10 -13.98 5.48
C PRO A 201 17.72 -13.14 4.26
N TYR A 202 18.68 -12.85 3.36
CA TYR A 202 18.46 -11.98 2.20
C TYR A 202 19.25 -12.49 0.99
N LEU A 203 18.55 -12.78 -0.10
CA LEU A 203 19.14 -13.22 -1.37
C LEU A 203 18.79 -12.23 -2.47
N ARG A 204 19.84 -11.63 -3.07
CA ARG A 204 19.77 -10.73 -4.21
C ARG A 204 20.01 -11.50 -5.50
N ILE A 205 18.98 -11.60 -6.34
CA ILE A 205 18.92 -12.47 -7.51
C ILE A 205 18.86 -11.59 -8.76
N ASP A 206 19.91 -11.65 -9.56
CA ASP A 206 20.10 -10.71 -10.68
C ASP A 206 20.08 -11.39 -12.06
N PHE A 207 20.10 -10.57 -13.11
CA PHE A 207 20.05 -10.97 -14.52
C PHE A 207 18.79 -11.76 -14.88
N LEU A 208 17.68 -11.45 -14.21
CA LEU A 208 16.40 -12.14 -14.39
C LEU A 208 15.84 -11.95 -15.82
N SER A 209 15.91 -10.74 -16.38
CA SER A 209 15.53 -10.46 -17.77
C SER A 209 16.36 -11.26 -18.79
N TRP A 210 17.66 -11.38 -18.52
CA TRP A 210 18.59 -12.10 -19.39
C TRP A 210 18.22 -13.58 -19.44
N TYR A 211 17.83 -14.16 -18.30
CA TYR A 211 17.27 -15.51 -18.27
C TYR A 211 15.92 -15.56 -19.00
N GLU A 212 14.96 -14.69 -18.67
CA GLU A 212 13.58 -14.81 -19.17
C GLU A 212 13.51 -14.87 -20.70
N ASN A 213 14.15 -13.94 -21.42
CA ASN A 213 14.05 -13.90 -22.88
C ASN A 213 15.38 -13.72 -23.63
N GLY A 214 16.51 -13.67 -22.93
CA GLY A 214 17.81 -13.51 -23.55
C GLY A 214 18.00 -12.15 -24.21
N THR A 215 17.36 -11.09 -23.70
CA THR A 215 17.51 -9.73 -24.22
C THR A 215 17.85 -8.69 -23.15
N ASP A 216 18.62 -7.68 -23.56
CA ASP A 216 18.86 -6.46 -22.81
C ASP A 216 18.66 -5.26 -23.75
N LYS A 217 17.74 -4.36 -23.40
CA LYS A 217 17.39 -3.16 -24.19
C LYS A 217 17.17 -3.47 -25.68
N GLY A 218 16.47 -4.56 -25.95
CA GLY A 218 16.14 -5.03 -27.30
C GLY A 218 17.27 -5.74 -28.06
N LYS A 219 18.45 -5.93 -27.44
CA LYS A 219 19.57 -6.68 -28.02
C LYS A 219 19.54 -8.12 -27.52
N LYS A 220 19.74 -9.07 -28.42
CA LYS A 220 19.91 -10.48 -28.04
C LYS A 220 21.28 -10.68 -27.39
N ILE A 221 21.27 -11.22 -26.19
CA ILE A 221 22.45 -11.48 -25.34
C ILE A 221 22.57 -12.96 -24.96
N GLY A 222 21.48 -13.74 -25.07
CA GLY A 222 21.45 -15.13 -24.62
C GLY A 222 20.31 -15.95 -25.22
N VAL A 223 20.05 -17.11 -24.62
CA VAL A 223 18.93 -17.99 -24.94
C VAL A 223 17.64 -17.40 -24.35
N ASN A 224 16.53 -17.56 -25.06
CA ASN A 224 15.21 -17.21 -24.57
C ASN A 224 14.62 -18.44 -23.86
N HIS A 225 14.51 -18.39 -22.53
CA HIS A 225 13.96 -19.49 -21.73
C HIS A 225 12.43 -19.44 -21.64
N GLY A 226 11.82 -18.28 -21.88
CA GLY A 226 10.38 -18.06 -21.89
C GLY A 226 9.80 -17.77 -20.50
N SER A 227 8.75 -16.93 -20.45
CA SER A 227 8.12 -16.48 -19.21
C SER A 227 7.59 -17.60 -18.32
N ALA A 228 7.16 -18.74 -18.89
CA ALA A 228 6.69 -19.88 -18.11
C ALA A 228 7.82 -20.55 -17.30
N ASN A 229 9.00 -20.71 -17.91
CA ASN A 229 10.19 -21.24 -17.24
C ASN A 229 10.72 -20.26 -16.19
N TYR A 230 10.73 -18.96 -16.53
CA TYR A 230 11.06 -17.89 -15.60
C TYR A 230 10.18 -17.90 -14.34
N GLN A 231 8.85 -17.91 -14.50
CA GLN A 231 7.93 -17.97 -13.36
C GLN A 231 8.06 -19.29 -12.58
N THR A 232 8.37 -20.39 -13.25
CA THR A 232 8.65 -21.68 -12.59
C THR A 232 9.87 -21.59 -11.69
N ALA A 233 10.95 -20.96 -12.17
CA ALA A 233 12.15 -20.73 -11.37
C ALA A 233 11.88 -19.83 -10.16
N LEU A 234 11.21 -18.70 -10.36
CA LEU A 234 10.83 -17.79 -9.27
C LEU A 234 9.97 -18.51 -8.23
N LYS A 235 8.99 -19.31 -8.66
CA LYS A 235 8.16 -20.13 -7.77
C LYS A 235 9.00 -21.09 -6.93
N TRP A 236 9.97 -21.78 -7.52
CA TRP A 236 10.82 -22.71 -6.76
C TRP A 236 11.71 -21.99 -5.75
N MET A 237 12.24 -20.81 -6.10
CA MET A 237 13.00 -19.97 -5.18
C MET A 237 12.11 -19.50 -4.01
N HIS A 238 10.91 -19.01 -4.33
CA HIS A 238 9.89 -18.62 -3.35
C HIS A 238 9.55 -19.76 -2.37
N GLU A 239 9.25 -20.95 -2.89
CA GLU A 239 8.92 -22.14 -2.09
C GLU A 239 10.06 -22.50 -1.12
N ALA A 240 11.33 -22.40 -1.56
CA ALA A 240 12.48 -22.72 -0.72
C ALA A 240 12.83 -21.60 0.27
N ALA A 241 12.66 -20.34 -0.13
CA ALA A 241 12.88 -19.19 0.72
C ALA A 241 11.97 -19.23 1.94
N GLY A 242 10.66 -19.46 1.74
CA GLY A 242 9.67 -19.37 2.81
C GLY A 242 9.77 -18.02 3.54
N ASP A 243 9.24 -17.91 4.75
CA ASP A 243 9.30 -16.64 5.48
C ASP A 243 10.70 -16.34 6.05
N ASP A 244 11.68 -17.24 5.94
CA ASP A 244 13.00 -17.08 6.56
C ASP A 244 13.99 -16.24 5.74
N MET A 245 13.73 -16.05 4.43
CA MET A 245 14.66 -15.39 3.52
C MET A 245 13.93 -14.46 2.55
N GLU A 246 14.33 -13.20 2.52
CA GLU A 246 13.83 -12.17 1.63
C GLU A 246 14.42 -12.35 0.21
N LEU A 247 13.54 -12.33 -0.79
CA LEU A 247 13.92 -12.45 -2.20
C LEU A 247 13.90 -11.08 -2.90
N SER A 248 15.09 -10.57 -3.17
CA SER A 248 15.30 -9.35 -3.97
C SER A 248 15.51 -9.73 -5.43
N LEU A 249 14.56 -9.34 -6.28
CA LEU A 249 14.54 -9.61 -7.71
C LEU A 249 15.15 -8.42 -8.48
N VAL A 250 16.25 -8.66 -9.17
CA VAL A 250 17.10 -7.66 -9.80
C VAL A 250 17.19 -7.94 -11.30
N MET A 251 17.18 -6.85 -12.08
CA MET A 251 17.02 -6.83 -13.53
C MET A 251 15.76 -7.58 -14.08
N PRO A 252 14.59 -7.59 -13.43
CA PRO A 252 13.38 -8.22 -14.00
C PRO A 252 12.84 -7.42 -15.19
N HIS A 253 12.23 -8.07 -16.20
CA HIS A 253 11.55 -7.32 -17.26
C HIS A 253 10.29 -6.58 -16.77
N LEU A 254 9.69 -7.06 -15.67
CA LEU A 254 8.44 -6.53 -15.10
C LEU A 254 7.30 -6.53 -16.12
N ASN A 255 7.28 -7.57 -16.97
CA ASN A 255 6.27 -7.74 -18.01
C ASN A 255 4.86 -7.75 -17.39
N ASN A 256 3.92 -7.10 -18.08
CA ASN A 256 2.53 -6.95 -17.61
C ASN A 256 2.45 -6.39 -16.18
N HIS A 257 3.24 -5.34 -15.90
CA HIS A 257 3.28 -4.66 -14.61
C HIS A 257 3.68 -5.59 -13.46
N ALA A 258 4.79 -6.30 -13.65
CA ALA A 258 5.38 -7.22 -12.69
C ALA A 258 4.54 -8.46 -12.35
N ALA A 259 3.61 -8.87 -13.22
CA ALA A 259 2.71 -9.99 -12.94
C ALA A 259 3.43 -11.33 -12.69
N GLY A 260 4.63 -11.52 -13.23
CA GLY A 260 5.44 -12.72 -13.00
C GLY A 260 6.26 -12.67 -11.71
N GLU A 261 6.63 -11.48 -11.26
CA GLU A 261 7.45 -11.23 -10.07
C GLU A 261 6.62 -11.13 -8.80
N LEU A 262 5.45 -10.48 -8.89
CA LEU A 262 4.56 -10.22 -7.75
C LEU A 262 4.32 -11.46 -6.88
N PRO A 263 3.93 -12.63 -7.41
CA PRO A 263 3.59 -13.78 -6.56
C PRO A 263 4.78 -14.41 -5.82
N TYR A 264 6.02 -14.10 -6.23
CA TYR A 264 7.20 -14.87 -5.84
C TYR A 264 8.34 -14.05 -5.23
N GLY A 265 8.42 -12.75 -5.52
CA GLY A 265 9.42 -11.83 -4.95
C GLY A 265 8.89 -11.04 -3.75
N ASP A 266 9.81 -10.62 -2.89
CA ASP A 266 9.51 -9.66 -1.82
C ASP A 266 9.85 -8.23 -2.26
N MET A 267 10.84 -8.09 -3.14
CA MET A 267 11.35 -6.82 -3.61
C MET A 267 11.72 -6.87 -5.11
N VAL A 268 11.45 -5.80 -5.86
CA VAL A 268 11.84 -5.66 -7.27
C VAL A 268 12.59 -4.36 -7.53
N ARG A 269 13.67 -4.44 -8.31
CA ARG A 269 14.38 -3.26 -8.82
C ARG A 269 13.53 -2.50 -9.84
N ILE A 270 13.46 -1.16 -9.71
CA ILE A 270 12.60 -0.30 -10.55
C ILE A 270 13.36 0.68 -11.45
N ASN A 271 14.69 0.68 -11.38
CA ASN A 271 15.59 1.60 -12.09
C ASN A 271 16.86 0.89 -12.58
N GLU A 272 17.59 1.55 -13.49
CA GLU A 272 18.93 1.12 -13.91
C GLU A 272 19.89 1.12 -12.74
N ASP A 273 21.01 0.41 -12.90
CA ASP A 273 22.06 0.34 -11.88
C ASP A 273 22.57 1.72 -11.46
N LEU A 274 22.96 1.82 -10.19
CA LEU A 274 23.54 3.03 -9.63
C LEU A 274 24.75 3.52 -10.42
N ALA A 275 25.58 2.61 -10.94
CA ALA A 275 26.78 2.92 -11.71
C ALA A 275 27.64 4.03 -11.03
N HIS A 276 27.77 5.19 -11.67
CA HIS A 276 28.56 6.32 -11.16
C HIS A 276 27.89 7.09 -10.01
N GLY A 277 26.59 6.93 -9.78
CA GLY A 277 25.84 7.61 -8.73
C GLY A 277 25.53 9.09 -9.00
N GLY A 278 25.14 9.80 -7.94
CA GLY A 278 24.81 11.22 -7.97
C GLY A 278 23.44 11.53 -8.59
N TRP A 279 23.20 12.83 -8.83
CA TRP A 279 21.90 13.34 -9.29
C TRP A 279 21.45 12.79 -10.65
N GLU A 280 22.40 12.51 -11.54
CA GLU A 280 22.10 11.93 -12.86
C GLU A 280 21.44 10.56 -12.72
N ASN A 281 21.94 9.70 -11.83
CA ASN A 281 21.32 8.41 -11.53
C ASN A 281 20.01 8.54 -10.76
N LEU A 282 19.90 9.50 -9.83
CA LEU A 282 18.68 9.71 -9.04
C LEU A 282 17.49 10.23 -9.88
N SER A 283 17.73 11.21 -10.76
CA SER A 283 16.67 12.00 -11.41
C SER A 283 16.85 12.19 -12.91
N GLY A 284 18.09 12.14 -13.40
CA GLY A 284 18.45 12.33 -14.81
C GLY A 284 18.15 11.12 -15.68
N GLN A 285 18.99 10.86 -16.67
CA GLN A 285 18.81 9.81 -17.67
C GLN A 285 17.43 9.88 -18.39
N ARG A 286 16.99 8.75 -18.92
CA ARG A 286 15.73 8.61 -19.64
C ARG A 286 14.54 8.73 -18.68
N GLN A 287 13.64 9.67 -19.00
CA GLN A 287 12.40 9.89 -18.25
C GLN A 287 11.25 9.00 -18.74
N ASN A 288 11.22 8.69 -20.03
CA ASN A 288 10.13 7.94 -20.66
C ASN A 288 10.20 6.45 -20.31
N TRP A 289 9.04 5.83 -20.16
CA TRP A 289 8.90 4.39 -20.05
C TRP A 289 9.41 3.67 -21.32
N MET A 290 9.92 2.45 -21.18
CA MET A 290 10.15 1.53 -22.29
C MET A 290 9.72 0.11 -21.94
N ASN A 291 9.43 -0.69 -22.97
CA ASN A 291 9.16 -2.10 -22.78
C ASN A 291 10.45 -2.88 -22.51
N GLY A 292 10.42 -3.75 -21.50
CA GLY A 292 11.57 -4.54 -21.07
C GLY A 292 12.45 -3.83 -20.03
N TRP A 293 13.57 -4.47 -19.69
CA TRP A 293 14.42 -3.99 -18.61
C TRP A 293 15.38 -2.88 -19.08
N SER A 294 15.57 -1.80 -18.31
CA SER A 294 14.70 -1.34 -17.22
C SER A 294 13.55 -0.50 -17.78
N GLN A 295 12.35 -0.60 -17.20
CA GLN A 295 11.20 0.15 -17.70
C GLN A 295 11.38 1.67 -17.53
N TRP A 296 11.96 2.09 -16.41
CA TRP A 296 12.40 3.47 -16.16
C TRP A 296 13.89 3.50 -15.80
N ALA A 297 14.56 4.58 -16.19
CA ALA A 297 16.01 4.66 -16.00
C ALA A 297 16.40 5.07 -14.58
N ASN A 298 15.67 6.02 -13.98
CA ASN A 298 15.99 6.60 -12.67
C ASN A 298 14.93 6.27 -11.60
N PRO A 299 15.29 6.28 -10.30
CA PRO A 299 14.39 6.00 -9.20
C PRO A 299 13.18 6.93 -9.11
N PHE A 300 13.30 8.24 -9.37
CA PHE A 300 12.14 9.14 -9.35
C PHE A 300 11.02 8.64 -10.25
N GLN A 301 11.37 8.18 -11.46
CA GLN A 301 10.41 7.66 -12.41
C GLN A 301 9.96 6.24 -12.08
N GLY A 302 10.89 5.34 -11.70
CA GLY A 302 10.56 3.95 -11.40
C GLY A 302 9.68 3.80 -10.15
N PHE A 303 9.98 4.52 -9.06
CA PHE A 303 9.11 4.54 -7.87
C PHE A 303 7.73 5.12 -8.20
N THR A 304 7.69 6.21 -8.98
CA THR A 304 6.40 6.81 -9.41
C THR A 304 5.60 5.82 -10.28
N GLY A 305 6.27 5.08 -11.14
CA GLY A 305 5.65 4.15 -12.09
C GLY A 305 5.08 2.88 -11.47
N PHE A 306 5.71 2.39 -10.41
CA PHE A 306 5.30 1.16 -9.71
C PHE A 306 4.66 1.41 -8.34
N SER A 307 4.43 2.66 -7.94
CA SER A 307 3.86 2.99 -6.63
C SER A 307 2.51 2.35 -6.33
N ASP A 308 1.75 1.94 -7.35
CA ASP A 308 0.46 1.27 -7.20
C ASP A 308 0.57 -0.18 -6.72
N ILE A 309 1.71 -0.85 -6.94
CA ILE A 309 1.97 -2.21 -6.45
C ILE A 309 2.82 -2.23 -5.16
N ALA A 310 3.08 -1.06 -4.59
CA ALA A 310 3.78 -0.87 -3.32
C ALA A 310 2.80 -0.56 -2.17
N GLY A 311 3.24 -0.82 -0.94
CA GLY A 311 2.49 -0.49 0.27
C GLY A 311 2.75 -1.47 1.41
N ARG A 312 2.41 -1.04 2.63
CA ARG A 312 2.51 -1.87 3.84
C ARG A 312 1.40 -2.92 3.89
N GLY A 313 1.68 -4.06 4.51
CA GLY A 313 0.67 -5.10 4.73
C GLY A 313 0.45 -5.98 3.51
N SER A 314 1.55 -6.29 2.81
CA SER A 314 1.69 -7.31 1.76
C SER A 314 1.64 -6.82 0.31
N ASN A 315 2.37 -5.75 0.02
CA ASN A 315 2.68 -5.35 -1.36
C ASN A 315 4.18 -5.44 -1.64
N MET A 316 4.55 -5.28 -2.91
CA MET A 316 5.92 -5.37 -3.37
C MET A 316 6.77 -4.22 -2.80
N ILE A 317 7.95 -4.54 -2.29
CA ILE A 317 8.95 -3.53 -1.93
C ILE A 317 9.62 -3.05 -3.23
N LEU A 318 9.69 -1.74 -3.45
CA LEU A 318 10.34 -1.17 -4.62
C LEU A 318 11.81 -0.87 -4.28
N ASP A 319 12.74 -1.42 -5.06
CA ASP A 319 14.17 -1.22 -4.89
C ASP A 319 14.71 -0.16 -5.85
N GLY A 320 15.17 0.96 -5.29
CA GLY A 320 15.83 2.06 -5.99
C GLY A 320 17.31 1.83 -6.27
N ASP A 321 17.80 0.63 -6.00
CA ASP A 321 19.21 0.24 -6.00
C ASP A 321 20.03 0.87 -4.86
N PHE A 322 21.35 0.84 -5.01
CA PHE A 322 22.29 1.33 -4.00
C PHE A 322 22.33 2.86 -3.92
N ILE A 323 22.94 3.36 -2.86
CA ILE A 323 23.24 4.78 -2.66
C ILE A 323 24.75 4.93 -2.47
N ARG A 324 25.36 5.81 -3.27
CA ARG A 324 26.74 6.32 -3.09
C ARG A 324 26.69 7.77 -2.65
N MET A 325 26.58 8.00 -1.35
CA MET A 325 26.36 9.32 -0.77
C MET A 325 27.50 10.32 -1.08
N ASN A 326 28.72 9.80 -1.23
CA ASN A 326 29.90 10.57 -1.60
C ASN A 326 29.83 11.18 -3.02
N THR A 327 28.99 10.65 -3.92
CA THR A 327 28.90 11.09 -5.33
C THR A 327 27.97 12.28 -5.56
N PHE A 328 27.11 12.63 -4.60
CA PHE A 328 26.25 13.80 -4.70
C PHE A 328 27.05 15.09 -4.55
N LYS A 329 26.65 16.15 -5.26
CA LYS A 329 27.40 17.42 -5.29
C LYS A 329 27.05 18.32 -4.12
N THR A 330 25.80 18.27 -3.66
CA THR A 330 25.29 19.14 -2.60
C THR A 330 24.60 18.34 -1.51
N ASP A 331 24.52 18.93 -0.31
CA ASP A 331 23.78 18.33 0.80
C ASP A 331 22.28 18.26 0.52
N GLU A 332 21.75 19.14 -0.34
CA GLU A 332 20.37 19.10 -0.78
C GLU A 332 20.08 17.86 -1.65
N GLU A 333 20.99 17.50 -2.56
CA GLU A 333 20.87 16.25 -3.33
C GLU A 333 20.97 15.01 -2.41
N ARG A 334 21.85 15.05 -1.40
CA ARG A 334 22.01 13.99 -0.39
C ARG A 334 20.74 13.78 0.44
N LYS A 335 20.07 14.88 0.85
CA LYS A 335 18.76 14.79 1.50
C LYS A 335 17.71 14.24 0.55
N SER A 336 17.71 14.67 -0.71
CA SER A 336 16.71 14.25 -1.69
C SER A 336 16.72 12.75 -1.98
N ILE A 337 17.90 12.10 -2.02
CA ILE A 337 17.92 10.63 -2.17
C ILE A 337 17.35 9.92 -0.94
N ILE A 338 17.74 10.33 0.28
CA ILE A 338 17.20 9.74 1.52
C ILE A 338 15.70 9.97 1.61
N ASN A 339 15.23 11.17 1.26
CA ASN A 339 13.82 11.51 1.24
C ASN A 339 13.05 10.63 0.27
N LEU A 340 13.47 10.53 -0.99
CA LEU A 340 12.74 9.76 -2.00
C LEU A 340 12.66 8.27 -1.61
N PHE A 341 13.79 7.69 -1.17
CA PHE A 341 13.85 6.27 -0.80
C PHE A 341 13.00 5.99 0.44
N THR A 342 13.03 6.88 1.44
CA THR A 342 12.15 6.77 2.61
C THR A 342 10.68 6.91 2.21
N MET A 343 10.35 7.88 1.33
CA MET A 343 8.97 8.08 0.87
C MET A 343 8.43 6.89 0.08
N ALA A 344 9.27 6.19 -0.68
CA ALA A 344 8.87 5.02 -1.46
C ALA A 344 8.91 3.70 -0.66
N GLY A 345 9.31 3.72 0.61
CA GLY A 345 9.53 2.51 1.41
C GLY A 345 10.67 1.63 0.88
N SER A 346 11.59 2.20 0.12
CA SER A 346 12.69 1.48 -0.51
C SER A 346 13.75 1.05 0.51
N PRO A 347 14.51 -0.03 0.26
CA PRO A 347 15.75 -0.26 1.02
C PRO A 347 16.65 0.97 0.99
N ILE A 348 17.29 1.30 2.12
CA ILE A 348 18.39 2.27 2.13
C ILE A 348 19.68 1.46 2.09
N ALA A 349 20.17 1.24 0.88
CA ALA A 349 21.30 0.36 0.60
C ALA A 349 22.60 1.17 0.43
N ILE A 350 23.39 1.30 1.50
CA ILE A 350 24.70 1.96 1.45
C ILE A 350 25.62 1.14 0.54
N THR A 351 26.35 1.77 -0.37
CA THR A 351 27.49 1.10 -1.02
C THR A 351 28.77 1.90 -0.98
N ASP A 352 28.76 3.11 -0.40
CA ASP A 352 30.01 3.77 0.00
C ASP A 352 30.87 2.82 0.85
N GLN A 353 32.18 2.98 0.74
CA GLN A 353 33.17 2.23 1.52
C GLN A 353 33.69 3.06 2.70
N HIS A 354 34.28 2.37 3.68
CA HIS A 354 34.98 3.00 4.80
C HIS A 354 35.96 4.09 4.37
N SER A 355 36.61 3.91 3.20
CA SER A 355 37.60 4.83 2.64
C SER A 355 37.00 5.95 1.78
N THR A 356 35.76 5.83 1.32
CA THR A 356 35.16 6.76 0.33
C THR A 356 34.04 7.62 0.90
N ILE A 357 33.38 7.18 1.99
CA ILE A 357 32.20 7.85 2.57
C ILE A 357 32.50 9.24 3.14
N GLY A 358 33.69 9.45 3.70
CA GLY A 358 34.09 10.71 4.33
C GLY A 358 33.04 11.27 5.32
N LYS A 359 32.82 12.59 5.27
CA LYS A 359 31.87 13.29 6.16
C LYS A 359 30.41 13.13 5.75
N THR A 360 30.13 12.62 4.55
CA THR A 360 28.76 12.53 4.03
C THR A 360 27.99 11.35 4.61
N GLY A 361 28.65 10.49 5.41
CA GLY A 361 28.02 9.40 6.13
C GLY A 361 26.92 9.79 7.12
N SER A 362 26.85 11.06 7.55
CA SER A 362 25.82 11.53 8.49
C SER A 362 24.41 11.54 7.91
N PHE A 363 24.24 11.62 6.59
CA PHE A 363 22.91 11.66 5.96
C PHE A 363 22.14 10.36 6.11
N TYR A 364 22.83 9.22 6.15
CA TYR A 364 22.24 7.92 6.47
C TYR A 364 21.77 7.78 7.92
N LYS A 365 22.21 8.68 8.81
CA LYS A 365 22.03 8.56 10.26
C LYS A 365 20.93 9.47 10.80
N ASN A 366 20.11 10.07 9.93
CA ASN A 366 19.01 10.90 10.38
C ASN A 366 17.94 10.05 11.07
N LYS A 367 17.88 10.14 12.40
CA LYS A 367 16.99 9.33 13.23
C LYS A 367 15.51 9.48 12.85
N ASN A 368 15.04 10.69 12.56
CA ASN A 368 13.63 10.90 12.23
C ASN A 368 13.24 10.20 10.91
N MET A 369 14.13 10.21 9.91
CA MET A 369 13.91 9.51 8.64
C MET A 369 13.98 8.00 8.82
N LEU A 370 14.96 7.52 9.60
CA LEU A 370 15.09 6.10 9.94
C LEU A 370 13.90 5.60 10.78
N ASP A 371 13.35 6.43 11.68
CA ASP A 371 12.19 6.08 12.49
C ASP A 371 10.94 5.92 11.61
N LEU A 372 10.77 6.70 10.52
CA LEU A 372 9.70 6.46 9.54
C LEU A 372 9.88 5.11 8.84
N HIS A 373 11.11 4.86 8.36
CA HIS A 373 11.44 3.61 7.70
C HIS A 373 11.21 2.40 8.61
N ASN A 374 11.71 2.43 9.86
CA ASN A 374 11.51 1.37 10.85
C ASN A 374 10.05 1.15 11.25
N GLN A 375 9.19 2.16 11.07
CA GLN A 375 7.75 2.03 11.30
C GLN A 375 7.00 1.45 10.09
N GLY A 376 7.69 1.07 9.01
CA GLY A 376 7.07 0.50 7.82
C GLY A 376 6.37 1.54 6.95
N PHE A 377 6.84 2.79 6.95
CA PHE A 377 6.22 3.86 6.17
C PHE A 377 6.42 3.66 4.66
N VAL A 378 5.33 3.72 3.91
CA VAL A 378 5.32 3.69 2.44
C VAL A 378 4.34 4.73 1.93
N GLY A 379 4.83 5.71 1.19
CA GLY A 379 4.03 6.71 0.51
C GLY A 379 3.78 6.38 -0.94
N LYS A 380 2.95 7.21 -1.58
CA LYS A 380 2.66 7.19 -3.02
C LYS A 380 2.91 8.59 -3.61
N PRO A 381 3.29 8.71 -4.89
CA PRO A 381 3.26 9.99 -5.57
C PRO A 381 1.82 10.52 -5.59
N TYR A 382 1.63 11.82 -5.75
CA TYR A 382 0.30 12.38 -5.93
C TYR A 382 -0.28 11.92 -7.28
N TYR A 383 -1.42 11.22 -7.27
CA TYR A 383 -2.09 10.79 -8.49
C TYR A 383 -2.97 11.92 -9.02
N ARG A 384 -2.82 12.26 -10.30
CA ARG A 384 -3.63 13.26 -10.99
C ARG A 384 -4.86 12.65 -11.67
N ASN A 385 -4.75 11.39 -12.09
CA ASN A 385 -5.82 10.63 -12.75
C ASN A 385 -5.54 9.11 -12.62
N GLY A 386 -6.50 8.28 -13.04
CA GLY A 386 -6.41 6.82 -12.96
C GLY A 386 -5.62 6.12 -14.08
N ASN A 387 -4.96 6.85 -14.99
CA ASN A 387 -4.16 6.25 -16.05
C ASN A 387 -2.88 5.61 -15.50
N SER A 388 -2.35 4.62 -16.22
CA SER A 388 -1.02 4.07 -15.90
C SER A 388 0.07 5.11 -16.19
N PHE A 389 1.09 5.18 -15.32
CA PHE A 389 2.20 6.11 -15.53
C PHE A 389 3.03 5.81 -16.79
N SER A 390 3.04 4.54 -17.21
CA SER A 390 3.70 4.09 -18.44
C SER A 390 3.04 4.64 -19.71
N SER A 391 1.73 4.91 -19.68
CA SER A 391 0.96 5.44 -20.81
C SER A 391 0.73 6.96 -20.73
N ASP A 392 0.62 7.49 -19.51
CA ASP A 392 0.46 8.91 -19.23
C ASP A 392 1.44 9.35 -18.12
N PRO A 393 2.59 9.96 -18.46
CA PRO A 393 3.55 10.43 -17.47
C PRO A 393 3.04 11.63 -16.65
N ASN A 394 1.86 12.19 -16.96
CA ASN A 394 1.21 13.20 -16.13
C ASN A 394 0.22 12.59 -15.14
N ALA A 395 -0.08 11.29 -15.22
CA ALA A 395 -1.02 10.61 -14.32
C ALA A 395 -0.56 10.67 -12.86
N ARG A 396 0.73 10.83 -12.60
CA ARG A 396 1.33 10.87 -11.26
C ARG A 396 2.39 11.96 -11.18
N ASP A 397 2.51 12.59 -10.02
CA ASP A 397 3.50 13.62 -9.74
C ASP A 397 4.74 13.03 -9.05
N SER A 398 5.84 12.90 -9.78
CA SER A 398 7.10 12.42 -9.20
C SER A 398 7.71 13.33 -8.13
N GLU A 399 7.20 14.56 -7.97
CA GLU A 399 7.75 15.60 -7.10
C GLU A 399 6.91 15.86 -5.82
N LYS A 400 5.75 15.21 -5.68
CA LYS A 400 4.91 15.28 -4.49
C LYS A 400 4.54 13.88 -4.05
N TRP A 401 5.01 13.48 -2.87
CA TRP A 401 4.76 12.16 -2.29
C TRP A 401 4.00 12.31 -0.98
N LEU A 402 2.99 11.46 -0.78
CA LEU A 402 2.06 11.49 0.33
C LEU A 402 1.90 10.08 0.91
N GLY A 403 1.77 9.97 2.24
CA GLY A 403 1.41 8.71 2.88
C GLY A 403 0.95 8.95 4.31
N GLN A 404 0.27 7.96 4.88
CA GLN A 404 -0.22 8.01 6.26
C GLN A 404 0.50 7.01 7.17
N MET A 405 0.73 7.45 8.40
CA MET A 405 1.21 6.62 9.49
C MET A 405 0.03 5.93 10.19
N PRO A 406 0.26 4.83 10.93
CA PRO A 406 -0.78 4.17 11.70
C PRO A 406 -1.47 5.05 12.76
N ASP A 407 -0.87 6.16 13.18
CA ASP A 407 -1.49 7.13 14.11
C ASP A 407 -2.41 8.14 13.41
N GLY A 408 -2.65 7.99 12.09
CA GLY A 408 -3.45 8.90 11.27
C GLY A 408 -2.72 10.17 10.81
N SER A 409 -1.45 10.35 11.22
CA SER A 409 -0.65 11.48 10.73
C SER A 409 -0.18 11.27 9.30
N TRP A 410 0.00 12.37 8.58
CA TRP A 410 0.51 12.37 7.21
C TRP A 410 2.02 12.62 7.20
N ILE A 411 2.71 11.98 6.27
CA ILE A 411 4.07 12.33 5.87
C ILE A 411 4.01 12.82 4.43
N VAL A 412 4.57 14.00 4.19
CA VAL A 412 4.57 14.63 2.86
C VAL A 412 6.00 14.97 2.44
N GLY A 413 6.41 14.43 1.29
CA GLY A 413 7.67 14.73 0.62
C GLY A 413 7.46 15.64 -0.59
N LEU A 414 8.14 16.79 -0.59
CA LEU A 414 8.13 17.76 -1.69
C LEU A 414 9.54 17.85 -2.29
N PHE A 415 9.65 17.66 -3.61
CA PHE A 415 10.93 17.61 -4.31
C PHE A 415 10.97 18.65 -5.42
N ASN A 416 12.14 19.28 -5.62
CA ASN A 416 12.41 20.08 -6.80
C ASN A 416 13.45 19.38 -7.65
N ARG A 417 13.01 18.75 -8.73
CA ARG A 417 13.88 18.00 -9.65
C ARG A 417 14.61 18.92 -10.65
N SER A 418 14.23 20.18 -10.74
CA SER A 418 14.77 21.12 -11.73
C SER A 418 16.12 21.72 -11.31
N ASP A 419 16.88 22.19 -12.30
CA ASP A 419 18.16 22.90 -12.12
C ASP A 419 18.03 24.35 -11.60
N SER A 420 16.80 24.77 -11.26
CA SER A 420 16.47 26.10 -10.75
C SER A 420 15.65 26.00 -9.46
N SER A 421 15.67 27.02 -8.62
CA SER A 421 14.79 27.04 -7.44
C SER A 421 13.31 27.09 -7.85
N ALA A 422 12.46 26.37 -7.12
CA ALA A 422 11.03 26.28 -7.39
C ALA A 422 10.21 26.18 -6.09
N ILE A 423 8.98 26.69 -6.13
CA ILE A 423 8.02 26.46 -5.04
C ILE A 423 7.34 25.12 -5.28
N ARG A 424 7.27 24.31 -4.22
CA ARG A 424 6.44 23.11 -4.15
C ARG A 424 5.45 23.28 -3.02
N SER A 425 4.27 22.69 -3.14
CA SER A 425 3.18 22.92 -2.19
C SER A 425 2.33 21.69 -1.96
N VAL A 426 1.79 21.59 -0.74
CA VAL A 426 0.71 20.69 -0.38
C VAL A 426 -0.40 21.48 0.32
N ASP A 427 -1.65 21.29 -0.11
CA ASP A 427 -2.86 21.87 0.49
C ASP A 427 -3.52 20.82 1.39
N TYR A 428 -3.79 21.15 2.66
CA TYR A 428 -4.20 20.12 3.62
C TYR A 428 -5.64 19.66 3.40
N VAL A 429 -6.49 20.49 2.80
CA VAL A 429 -7.87 20.11 2.50
C VAL A 429 -7.91 19.36 1.16
N LYS A 430 -7.32 19.95 0.12
CA LYS A 430 -7.41 19.43 -1.25
C LYS A 430 -6.49 18.24 -1.51
N ASP A 431 -5.30 18.21 -0.93
CA ASP A 431 -4.35 17.13 -1.20
C ASP A 431 -4.38 16.04 -0.12
N LEU A 432 -4.92 16.31 1.08
CA LEU A 432 -4.87 15.38 2.24
C LEU A 432 -6.24 15.08 2.87
N GLY A 433 -7.33 15.67 2.38
CA GLY A 433 -8.68 15.44 2.90
C GLY A 433 -8.96 15.99 4.30
N LEU A 434 -8.07 16.82 4.86
CA LEU A 434 -8.21 17.32 6.23
C LEU A 434 -9.26 18.44 6.34
N GLY A 435 -9.94 18.52 7.50
CA GLY A 435 -10.96 19.54 7.79
C GLY A 435 -10.44 20.97 8.09
N GLY A 436 -9.13 21.21 8.01
CA GLY A 436 -8.56 22.53 8.28
C GLY A 436 -7.07 22.50 8.63
N SER A 437 -6.66 23.34 9.58
CA SER A 437 -5.26 23.43 9.98
C SER A 437 -4.80 22.17 10.73
N ALA A 438 -3.53 21.81 10.60
CA ALA A 438 -2.89 20.68 11.26
C ALA A 438 -1.48 21.05 11.74
N LEU A 439 -0.99 20.38 12.79
CA LEU A 439 0.35 20.62 13.33
C LEU A 439 1.41 20.05 12.39
N THR A 440 2.33 20.89 11.93
CA THR A 440 3.33 20.50 10.93
C THR A 440 4.74 20.53 11.50
N THR A 441 5.54 19.49 11.26
CA THR A 441 6.91 19.34 11.76
C THR A 441 7.86 19.00 10.61
N ASP A 442 9.00 19.69 10.51
CA ASP A 442 10.08 19.36 9.58
C ASP A 442 10.79 18.08 10.04
N MET A 443 10.81 17.05 9.20
CA MET A 443 11.34 15.74 9.59
C MET A 443 12.86 15.71 9.70
N TRP A 444 13.59 16.55 8.97
CA TRP A 444 15.05 16.55 9.07
C TRP A 444 15.54 17.13 10.40
N THR A 445 14.87 18.18 10.87
CA THR A 445 15.29 18.95 12.04
C THR A 445 14.49 18.66 13.30
N GLY A 446 13.29 18.07 13.17
CA GLY A 446 12.31 17.96 14.26
C GLY A 446 11.64 19.29 14.62
N SER A 447 11.84 20.34 13.82
CA SER A 447 11.32 21.68 14.12
C SER A 447 9.81 21.73 13.91
N ASN A 448 9.08 22.19 14.93
CA ASN A 448 7.65 22.48 14.82
C ASN A 448 7.44 23.76 13.97
N LEU A 449 6.72 23.63 12.87
CA LEU A 449 6.39 24.70 11.92
C LEU A 449 5.03 25.37 12.25
N GLY A 450 4.34 24.93 13.29
CA GLY A 450 3.05 25.46 13.74
C GLY A 450 1.85 24.75 13.13
N ALA A 451 0.65 25.27 13.42
CA ALA A 451 -0.59 24.83 12.81
C ALA A 451 -0.75 25.53 11.46
N LEU A 452 -0.69 24.76 10.36
CA LEU A 452 -0.76 25.27 8.99
C LEU A 452 -1.98 24.70 8.27
N THR A 453 -2.45 25.34 7.21
CA THR A 453 -3.49 24.82 6.29
C THR A 453 -2.90 24.37 4.95
N SER A 454 -1.65 24.75 4.69
CA SER A 454 -0.85 24.35 3.54
C SER A 454 0.62 24.52 3.87
N TYR A 455 1.50 23.81 3.18
CA TYR A 455 2.95 23.97 3.29
C TYR A 455 3.54 24.18 1.91
N SER A 456 4.24 25.30 1.71
CA SER A 456 4.73 25.74 0.39
C SER A 456 6.18 26.23 0.42
N PRO A 457 7.17 25.37 0.71
CA PRO A 457 8.57 25.78 0.75
C PRO A 457 9.08 26.20 -0.63
N ALA A 458 9.89 27.25 -0.65
CA ALA A 458 10.80 27.50 -1.76
C ALA A 458 11.97 26.51 -1.65
N LEU A 459 12.12 25.65 -2.64
CA LEU A 459 13.17 24.64 -2.72
C LEU A 459 14.22 25.11 -3.72
N ASP A 460 15.48 25.12 -3.32
CA ASP A 460 16.58 25.29 -4.28
C ASP A 460 16.61 24.14 -5.29
N LYS A 461 17.42 24.29 -6.33
CA LYS A 461 17.63 23.21 -7.29
C LYS A 461 17.99 21.92 -6.56
N HIS A 462 17.32 20.83 -6.93
CA HIS A 462 17.56 19.48 -6.41
C HIS A 462 17.23 19.29 -4.92
N ALA A 463 16.71 20.32 -4.24
CA ALA A 463 16.34 20.25 -2.85
C ALA A 463 14.99 19.57 -2.63
N SER A 464 14.78 19.12 -1.41
CA SER A 464 13.52 18.52 -0.98
C SER A 464 13.23 18.80 0.48
N LYS A 465 11.96 18.64 0.86
CA LYS A 465 11.48 18.74 2.24
C LYS A 465 10.53 17.59 2.54
N VAL A 466 10.68 17.03 3.74
CA VAL A 466 9.73 16.05 4.29
C VAL A 466 9.15 16.63 5.57
N VAL A 467 7.83 16.63 5.69
CA VAL A 467 7.11 17.09 6.87
C VAL A 467 6.15 16.03 7.41
N LYS A 468 6.03 15.93 8.73
CA LYS A 468 4.94 15.22 9.40
C LYS A 468 3.82 16.21 9.71
N ILE A 469 2.60 15.88 9.32
CA ILE A 469 1.40 16.70 9.53
C ILE A 469 0.44 15.89 10.40
N LYS A 470 0.22 16.34 11.63
CA LYS A 470 -0.67 15.70 12.59
C LYS A 470 -2.04 16.42 12.59
N PRO A 471 -3.13 15.76 12.16
CA PRO A 471 -4.47 16.32 12.21
C PRO A 471 -4.88 16.72 13.63
N ASN A 472 -5.72 17.74 13.75
CA ASN A 472 -6.25 18.21 15.04
C ASN A 472 -7.53 17.47 15.47
N SER A 473 -8.08 16.60 14.61
CA SER A 473 -9.30 15.84 14.90
C SER A 473 -9.05 14.76 15.94
N THR A 474 -10.06 14.48 16.76
CA THR A 474 -10.09 13.31 17.64
C THR A 474 -10.33 12.03 16.86
N ASN A 475 -11.02 12.07 15.71
CA ASN A 475 -11.16 10.92 14.83
C ASN A 475 -9.97 10.83 13.87
N ALA A 476 -9.52 9.61 13.57
CA ALA A 476 -8.46 9.36 12.60
C ALA A 476 -9.06 8.96 11.25
N THR A 477 -8.88 9.82 10.24
CA THR A 477 -9.25 9.54 8.84
C THR A 477 -8.07 8.90 8.13
N TYR A 478 -8.31 7.81 7.39
CA TYR A 478 -7.32 7.17 6.54
C TYR A 478 -7.83 7.12 5.09
N GLU A 479 -7.18 7.87 4.21
CA GLU A 479 -7.57 8.04 2.81
C GLU A 479 -7.18 6.81 1.98
N ALA A 480 -8.09 6.32 1.15
CA ALA A 480 -7.89 5.11 0.37
C ALA A 480 -6.81 5.31 -0.71
N GLU A 481 -6.69 6.52 -1.26
CA GLU A 481 -5.76 6.85 -2.34
C GLU A 481 -4.28 6.87 -1.93
N VAL A 482 -3.97 6.69 -0.65
CA VAL A 482 -2.61 6.43 -0.16
C VAL A 482 -2.47 5.14 0.63
N ALA A 483 -3.54 4.34 0.71
CA ALA A 483 -3.53 3.01 1.31
C ALA A 483 -2.85 1.97 0.41
N THR A 484 -2.72 0.74 0.88
CA THR A 484 -2.17 -0.36 0.09
C THR A 484 -3.26 -0.98 -0.79
N TRP A 485 -2.97 -1.17 -2.08
CA TRP A 485 -3.90 -1.65 -3.11
C TRP A 485 -3.46 -3.01 -3.62
N LEU A 486 -4.37 -3.99 -3.71
CA LEU A 486 -4.10 -5.28 -4.32
C LEU A 486 -5.31 -5.81 -5.09
N GLY A 487 -5.08 -6.86 -5.90
CA GLY A 487 -6.17 -7.54 -6.61
C GLY A 487 -6.90 -6.66 -7.63
N GLY A 488 -6.20 -5.67 -8.20
CA GLY A 488 -6.73 -4.78 -9.25
C GLY A 488 -7.45 -3.52 -8.75
N THR A 489 -7.46 -3.24 -7.44
CA THR A 489 -7.85 -1.91 -6.94
C THR A 489 -6.86 -0.85 -7.41
N HIS A 490 -7.34 0.33 -7.78
CA HIS A 490 -6.49 1.43 -8.23
C HIS A 490 -7.11 2.79 -7.93
N PHE A 491 -6.30 3.84 -8.07
CA PHE A 491 -6.73 5.21 -7.91
C PHE A 491 -7.67 5.66 -9.04
N ASN A 492 -8.69 6.45 -8.69
CA ASN A 492 -9.49 7.20 -9.64
C ASN A 492 -10.01 8.50 -9.03
N ASN A 493 -10.50 9.41 -9.88
CA ASN A 493 -11.08 10.69 -9.47
C ASN A 493 -12.14 11.18 -10.48
N ASN A 494 -12.75 10.25 -11.23
CA ASN A 494 -13.73 10.52 -12.28
C ASN A 494 -15.18 10.73 -11.80
N HIS A 495 -15.42 10.60 -10.49
CA HIS A 495 -16.69 10.93 -9.84
C HIS A 495 -16.49 12.07 -8.86
N THR A 496 -17.42 13.02 -8.78
CA THR A 496 -17.28 14.18 -7.89
C THR A 496 -17.64 13.85 -6.44
N GLY A 497 -17.22 14.70 -5.51
CA GLY A 497 -17.63 14.62 -4.11
C GLY A 497 -16.77 13.73 -3.21
N TYR A 498 -15.66 13.17 -3.69
CA TYR A 498 -14.61 12.59 -2.84
C TYR A 498 -13.91 13.65 -1.98
N LYS A 499 -13.17 13.20 -0.97
CA LYS A 499 -12.24 14.05 -0.22
C LYS A 499 -10.81 13.83 -0.71
N GLY A 500 -9.90 14.70 -0.27
CA GLY A 500 -8.53 14.66 -0.76
C GLY A 500 -8.48 14.81 -2.28
N PHE A 501 -7.69 13.95 -2.92
CA PHE A 501 -7.38 14.07 -4.34
C PHE A 501 -8.01 12.99 -5.22
N GLY A 502 -8.73 12.03 -4.62
CA GLY A 502 -9.47 11.03 -5.37
C GLY A 502 -10.05 9.97 -4.45
N PHE A 503 -10.13 8.75 -4.96
CA PHE A 503 -10.64 7.58 -4.25
C PHE A 503 -10.05 6.31 -4.88
N VAL A 504 -10.36 5.15 -4.31
CA VAL A 504 -10.01 3.85 -4.87
C VAL A 504 -11.24 3.17 -5.48
N ASP A 505 -11.10 2.69 -6.71
CA ASP A 505 -12.09 1.86 -7.40
C ASP A 505 -11.58 0.41 -7.58
N GLY A 506 -12.21 -0.38 -8.46
CA GLY A 506 -11.81 -1.75 -8.74
C GLY A 506 -12.30 -2.79 -7.72
N LEU A 507 -12.90 -2.36 -6.60
CA LEU A 507 -13.61 -3.19 -5.59
C LEU A 507 -14.93 -3.80 -6.12
N GLY A 508 -14.97 -4.19 -7.39
CA GLY A 508 -15.95 -5.09 -7.98
C GLY A 508 -15.35 -6.42 -8.44
N ASN A 509 -14.01 -6.48 -8.56
CA ASN A 509 -13.28 -7.67 -8.98
C ASN A 509 -13.07 -8.61 -7.80
N VAL A 510 -13.20 -9.91 -8.02
CA VAL A 510 -12.91 -10.91 -6.98
C VAL A 510 -11.41 -10.89 -6.66
N GLY A 511 -11.07 -10.80 -5.38
CA GLY A 511 -9.70 -10.69 -4.86
C GLY A 511 -9.20 -9.25 -4.71
N ALA A 512 -9.94 -8.26 -5.20
CA ALA A 512 -9.62 -6.84 -5.01
C ALA A 512 -9.67 -6.48 -3.52
N LYS A 513 -8.60 -5.87 -2.99
CA LYS A 513 -8.51 -5.51 -1.58
C LYS A 513 -7.77 -4.19 -1.35
N ILE A 514 -8.16 -3.50 -0.29
CA ILE A 514 -7.45 -2.33 0.25
C ILE A 514 -7.04 -2.65 1.68
N VAL A 515 -5.79 -2.33 2.04
CA VAL A 515 -5.24 -2.56 3.38
C VAL A 515 -4.83 -1.22 4.01
N TYR A 516 -5.32 -0.97 5.22
CA TYR A 516 -4.98 0.18 6.05
C TYR A 516 -4.16 -0.26 7.25
N ALA A 517 -3.07 0.43 7.54
CA ALA A 517 -2.38 0.30 8.82
C ALA A 517 -2.93 1.35 9.80
N VAL A 518 -3.42 0.89 10.95
CA VAL A 518 -3.97 1.74 12.01
C VAL A 518 -3.36 1.36 13.35
N SER A 519 -3.24 2.31 14.27
CA SER A 519 -2.75 2.05 15.62
C SER A 519 -3.71 2.56 16.68
N VAL A 520 -3.94 1.71 17.68
CA VAL A 520 -4.76 2.02 18.85
C VAL A 520 -3.99 1.79 20.14
N PRO A 521 -4.27 2.55 21.21
CA PRO A 521 -3.51 2.45 22.45
C PRO A 521 -3.84 1.17 23.24
N GLU A 522 -5.05 0.65 23.11
CA GLU A 522 -5.55 -0.48 23.89
C GLU A 522 -6.26 -1.52 23.02
N ASP A 523 -6.33 -2.75 23.51
CA ASP A 523 -7.10 -3.83 22.90
C ASP A 523 -8.61 -3.62 23.12
N GLY A 524 -9.42 -3.75 22.07
CA GLY A 524 -10.87 -3.84 22.14
C GLY A 524 -11.61 -3.38 20.89
N ASP A 525 -12.89 -3.05 21.06
CA ASP A 525 -13.79 -2.70 19.95
C ASP A 525 -13.88 -1.19 19.75
N TYR A 526 -13.73 -0.77 18.50
CA TYR A 526 -13.72 0.64 18.09
C TYR A 526 -14.79 0.91 17.02
N PRO A 527 -15.47 2.07 17.05
CA PRO A 527 -16.33 2.51 15.95
C PRO A 527 -15.51 2.86 14.71
N ILE A 528 -15.90 2.32 13.55
CA ILE A 528 -15.32 2.61 12.23
C ILE A 528 -16.39 3.01 11.21
N SER A 529 -16.10 3.95 10.31
CA SER A 529 -16.96 4.30 9.17
C SER A 529 -16.19 4.09 7.88
N TYR A 530 -16.87 3.56 6.87
CA TYR A 530 -16.40 3.49 5.50
C TYR A 530 -17.16 4.53 4.68
N ARG A 531 -16.46 5.51 4.11
CA ARG A 531 -17.06 6.46 3.18
C ARG A 531 -16.91 5.92 1.76
N TYR A 532 -18.03 5.70 1.08
CA TYR A 532 -18.07 4.95 -0.16
C TYR A 532 -19.13 5.47 -1.13
N ALA A 533 -18.99 5.16 -2.41
CA ALA A 533 -20.05 5.27 -3.39
C ALA A 533 -20.44 3.88 -3.88
N ASN A 534 -21.74 3.67 -4.14
CA ASN A 534 -22.27 2.46 -4.75
C ASN A 534 -23.47 2.85 -5.60
N ALA A 535 -23.34 2.79 -6.93
CA ALA A 535 -24.46 2.98 -7.84
C ALA A 535 -24.66 1.78 -8.77
N THR A 536 -24.41 0.57 -8.26
CA THR A 536 -24.68 -0.69 -8.97
C THR A 536 -26.18 -1.00 -9.12
N GLY A 537 -27.05 -0.24 -8.44
CA GLY A 537 -28.51 -0.43 -8.43
C GLY A 537 -29.01 -1.37 -7.32
N SER A 538 -28.12 -1.95 -6.52
CA SER A 538 -28.46 -2.77 -5.35
C SER A 538 -27.33 -2.75 -4.31
N GLY A 539 -27.61 -3.25 -3.10
CA GLY A 539 -26.59 -3.31 -2.05
C GLY A 539 -25.40 -4.18 -2.46
N SER A 540 -24.20 -3.67 -2.24
CA SER A 540 -22.93 -4.38 -2.46
C SER A 540 -22.44 -4.99 -1.15
N THR A 541 -21.59 -6.01 -1.19
CA THR A 541 -20.96 -6.57 0.01
C THR A 541 -19.44 -6.65 -0.15
N MET A 542 -18.72 -6.51 0.95
CA MET A 542 -17.27 -6.76 1.05
C MET A 542 -17.01 -7.55 2.33
N HIS A 543 -15.89 -8.25 2.43
CA HIS A 543 -15.41 -8.77 3.71
C HIS A 543 -14.39 -7.83 4.34
N VAL A 544 -14.53 -7.61 5.65
CA VAL A 544 -13.57 -6.86 6.48
C VAL A 544 -12.89 -7.81 7.45
N SER A 545 -11.55 -7.80 7.48
CA SER A 545 -10.75 -8.56 8.44
C SER A 545 -9.68 -7.68 9.09
N VAL A 546 -9.13 -8.14 10.21
CA VAL A 546 -8.02 -7.47 10.90
C VAL A 546 -6.92 -8.48 11.19
N ALA A 547 -5.69 -8.11 10.88
CA ALA A 547 -4.48 -8.80 11.33
C ALA A 547 -3.60 -7.86 12.15
N ASP A 548 -2.68 -8.40 12.95
CA ASP A 548 -1.57 -7.62 13.49
C ASP A 548 -0.49 -7.40 12.43
N ASP A 549 0.52 -6.60 12.75
CA ASP A 549 1.65 -6.29 11.87
C ASP A 549 2.55 -7.52 11.56
N LYS A 550 2.35 -8.64 12.25
CA LYS A 550 3.01 -9.93 11.98
C LYS A 550 2.17 -10.84 11.10
N GLY A 551 0.93 -10.47 10.79
CA GLY A 551 0.01 -11.22 9.95
C GLY A 551 -0.89 -12.21 10.71
N ALA A 552 -0.90 -12.19 12.04
CA ALA A 552 -1.82 -13.02 12.82
C ALA A 552 -3.21 -12.38 12.86
N PHE A 553 -4.26 -13.17 12.61
CA PHE A 553 -5.63 -12.67 12.67
C PHE A 553 -5.98 -12.13 14.06
N VAL A 554 -6.44 -10.88 14.09
CA VAL A 554 -7.05 -10.21 15.25
C VAL A 554 -8.56 -10.32 15.17
N GLN A 555 -9.12 -10.12 13.97
CA GLN A 555 -10.55 -10.30 13.69
C GLN A 555 -10.70 -11.09 12.38
N ALA A 556 -11.47 -12.17 12.43
CA ALA A 556 -11.81 -12.94 11.24
C ALA A 556 -12.63 -12.10 10.25
N ALA A 557 -12.54 -12.47 8.97
CA ALA A 557 -13.28 -11.83 7.90
C ALA A 557 -14.80 -11.84 8.15
N ARG A 558 -15.42 -10.67 8.14
CA ARG A 558 -16.87 -10.48 8.30
C ARG A 558 -17.44 -9.75 7.10
N LYS A 559 -18.57 -10.25 6.58
CA LYS A 559 -19.32 -9.60 5.52
C LYS A 559 -19.96 -8.29 6.00
N VAL A 560 -19.71 -7.21 5.27
CA VAL A 560 -20.28 -5.88 5.45
C VAL A 560 -21.08 -5.51 4.21
N THR A 561 -22.29 -5.00 4.41
CA THR A 561 -23.20 -4.58 3.32
C THR A 561 -23.19 -3.06 3.17
N PHE A 562 -23.07 -2.62 1.93
CA PHE A 562 -22.98 -1.25 1.47
C PHE A 562 -24.22 -0.92 0.63
N ASP A 563 -25.14 -0.13 1.20
CA ASP A 563 -26.36 0.31 0.52
C ASP A 563 -26.05 1.09 -0.76
N HIS A 564 -26.98 1.10 -1.72
CA HIS A 564 -26.79 1.80 -2.99
C HIS A 564 -27.44 3.18 -3.02
N ALA A 565 -26.91 4.02 -3.88
CA ALA A 565 -27.45 5.31 -4.29
C ALA A 565 -27.71 5.33 -5.81
N SER A 566 -28.36 6.39 -6.28
CA SER A 566 -28.70 6.58 -7.69
C SER A 566 -27.54 7.04 -8.57
N SER A 567 -26.41 7.47 -7.99
CA SER A 567 -25.26 8.01 -8.71
C SER A 567 -23.96 7.67 -8.00
N TRP A 568 -22.89 7.44 -8.77
CA TRP A 568 -21.53 7.29 -8.26
C TRP A 568 -20.95 8.60 -7.69
N ASP A 569 -21.53 9.75 -8.03
CA ASP A 569 -21.20 11.05 -7.40
C ASP A 569 -21.81 11.21 -6.00
N ARG A 570 -22.67 10.27 -5.57
CA ARG A 570 -23.28 10.28 -4.23
C ARG A 570 -22.53 9.36 -3.29
N TRP A 571 -21.80 9.98 -2.37
CA TRP A 571 -21.06 9.31 -1.32
C TRP A 571 -21.93 9.12 -0.07
N MET A 572 -21.75 7.99 0.60
CA MET A 572 -22.48 7.57 1.78
C MET A 572 -21.52 7.03 2.83
N ASN A 573 -22.00 6.94 4.07
CA ASN A 573 -21.26 6.41 5.20
C ASN A 573 -21.87 5.10 5.68
N ARG A 574 -21.04 4.05 5.76
CA ARG A 574 -21.37 2.78 6.41
C ARG A 574 -20.59 2.68 7.71
N THR A 575 -21.25 2.80 8.86
CA THR A 575 -20.57 2.63 10.17
C THR A 575 -20.59 1.20 10.66
N ASP A 576 -19.61 0.77 11.42
CA ASP A 576 -19.50 -0.58 11.96
C ASP A 576 -18.65 -0.60 13.25
N GLN A 577 -18.47 -1.78 13.84
CA GLN A 577 -17.53 -2.02 14.93
C GLN A 577 -16.41 -2.95 14.47
N ILE A 578 -15.19 -2.64 14.92
CA ILE A 578 -13.99 -3.39 14.58
C ILE A 578 -13.14 -3.65 15.82
N HIS A 579 -12.72 -4.89 15.99
CA HIS A 579 -11.86 -5.32 17.07
C HIS A 579 -10.39 -5.12 16.67
N LEU A 580 -9.63 -4.41 17.50
CA LEU A 580 -8.22 -4.05 17.27
C LEU A 580 -7.41 -4.34 18.53
N LYS A 581 -6.16 -4.81 18.37
CA LYS A 581 -5.21 -4.95 19.47
C LYS A 581 -4.45 -3.64 19.71
N ALA A 582 -3.93 -3.48 20.92
CA ALA A 582 -2.96 -2.41 21.21
C ALA A 582 -1.77 -2.49 20.24
N GLY A 583 -1.32 -1.34 19.71
CA GLY A 583 -0.28 -1.27 18.69
C GLY A 583 -0.84 -1.18 17.28
N VAL A 584 -0.09 -1.66 16.28
CA VAL A 584 -0.47 -1.58 14.87
C VAL A 584 -1.34 -2.77 14.46
N ASN A 585 -2.40 -2.49 13.70
CA ASN A 585 -3.32 -3.44 13.10
C ASN A 585 -3.43 -3.13 11.60
N LEU A 586 -3.63 -4.18 10.81
CA LEU A 586 -3.89 -4.11 9.38
C LEU A 586 -5.37 -4.43 9.13
N ILE A 587 -6.15 -3.41 8.76
CA ILE A 587 -7.57 -3.55 8.40
C ILE A 587 -7.64 -3.78 6.88
N THR A 588 -8.20 -4.92 6.48
CA THR A 588 -8.36 -5.29 5.07
C THR A 588 -9.83 -5.29 4.68
N LEU A 589 -10.18 -4.51 3.65
CA LEU A 589 -11.49 -4.57 2.98
C LEU A 589 -11.30 -5.30 1.64
N GLU A 590 -11.96 -6.44 1.46
CA GLU A 590 -11.79 -7.31 0.29
C GLU A 590 -13.12 -7.64 -0.40
N ARG A 591 -13.10 -7.66 -1.73
CA ARG A 591 -14.17 -8.21 -2.56
C ARG A 591 -13.93 -9.70 -2.80
N THR A 592 -14.49 -10.57 -1.97
CA THR A 592 -14.31 -12.04 -2.10
C THR A 592 -15.24 -12.64 -3.15
N ALA A 593 -15.06 -13.92 -3.51
CA ALA A 593 -16.01 -14.64 -4.37
C ALA A 593 -17.42 -14.78 -3.76
N ALA A 594 -17.55 -14.67 -2.43
CA ALA A 594 -18.82 -14.78 -1.72
C ALA A 594 -19.60 -13.45 -1.64
N ASP A 595 -19.02 -12.37 -2.17
CA ASP A 595 -19.60 -11.03 -2.16
C ASP A 595 -20.38 -10.71 -3.44
N THR A 596 -21.16 -9.63 -3.41
CA THR A 596 -21.94 -9.13 -4.55
C THR A 596 -21.71 -7.65 -4.81
N GLY A 597 -21.90 -7.20 -6.05
CA GLY A 597 -21.79 -5.79 -6.43
C GLY A 597 -20.36 -5.24 -6.42
N ALA A 598 -20.25 -3.92 -6.29
CA ALA A 598 -19.02 -3.14 -6.29
C ALA A 598 -19.20 -1.85 -5.46
N ILE A 599 -18.09 -1.29 -4.96
CA ILE A 599 -18.06 0.06 -4.38
C ILE A 599 -16.84 0.85 -4.90
N ASN A 600 -16.89 2.17 -4.80
CA ASN A 600 -15.70 3.02 -4.75
C ASN A 600 -15.50 3.43 -3.29
N LEU A 601 -14.27 3.43 -2.79
CA LEU A 601 -13.94 3.75 -1.41
C LEU A 601 -13.11 5.04 -1.35
N ASP A 602 -13.58 6.00 -0.56
CA ASP A 602 -12.90 7.28 -0.32
C ASP A 602 -11.94 7.14 0.85
N HIS A 603 -12.46 6.85 2.04
CA HIS A 603 -11.64 6.68 3.24
C HIS A 603 -12.31 5.81 4.29
N ILE A 604 -11.54 5.43 5.32
CA ILE A 604 -12.07 4.95 6.59
C ILE A 604 -11.88 6.00 7.68
N LEU A 605 -12.84 6.08 8.60
CA LEU A 605 -12.81 6.97 9.76
C LEU A 605 -12.91 6.14 11.03
N LEU A 606 -11.88 6.20 11.87
CA LEU A 606 -11.80 5.47 13.13
C LEU A 606 -11.98 6.43 14.32
N ASN A 607 -12.89 6.10 15.23
CA ASN A 607 -12.97 6.75 16.53
C ASN A 607 -11.98 6.05 17.47
N PRO A 608 -10.97 6.75 18.02
CA PRO A 608 -9.94 6.12 18.86
C PRO A 608 -10.41 5.83 20.29
N ASN A 609 -11.63 6.23 20.68
CA ASN A 609 -12.17 5.87 21.98
C ASN A 609 -12.76 4.46 21.93
N ARG A 610 -12.20 3.55 22.72
CA ARG A 610 -12.66 2.16 22.78
C ARG A 610 -14.05 2.08 23.41
N LEU A 611 -14.91 1.25 22.84
CA LEU A 611 -16.22 0.94 23.42
C LEU A 611 -16.08 0.34 24.82
N GLY A 612 -16.90 0.83 25.76
CA GLY A 612 -16.84 0.42 27.18
C GLY A 612 -16.04 1.38 28.08
N GLU A 613 -15.34 2.36 27.52
CA GLU A 613 -14.72 3.44 28.30
C GLU A 613 -15.70 4.54 28.71
N MET A 614 -15.34 5.30 29.75
CA MET A 614 -16.14 6.43 30.21
C MET A 614 -16.20 7.49 29.11
N ASN A 615 -17.42 7.83 28.65
CA ASN A 615 -17.72 8.72 27.53
C ASN A 615 -17.52 8.12 26.11
N ALA A 616 -17.25 6.82 25.96
CA ALA A 616 -17.21 6.18 24.65
C ALA A 616 -18.61 6.12 24.03
N SER A 617 -18.74 6.68 22.83
CA SER A 617 -19.97 6.64 22.04
C SER A 617 -19.85 5.57 20.97
N PHE A 618 -20.94 4.87 20.69
CA PHE A 618 -21.04 4.01 19.50
C PHE A 618 -21.12 4.82 18.19
N LEU A 619 -21.29 6.15 18.28
CA LEU A 619 -21.29 7.03 17.12
C LEU A 619 -19.89 7.46 16.74
N ILE A 620 -19.72 7.73 15.45
CA ILE A 620 -18.57 8.38 14.86
C ILE A 620 -18.95 9.83 14.58
N ASN A 621 -18.03 10.75 14.89
CA ASN A 621 -18.20 12.17 14.58
C ASN A 621 -19.55 12.73 15.10
N GLY A 622 -19.96 12.34 16.31
CA GLY A 622 -21.21 12.83 16.92
C GLY A 622 -21.09 14.23 17.52
N ASP A 623 -19.86 14.70 17.72
CA ASP A 623 -19.48 16.07 18.09
C ASP A 623 -19.32 16.98 16.85
N PHE A 624 -19.20 16.42 15.63
CA PHE A 624 -19.02 17.16 14.38
C PHE A 624 -17.71 17.94 14.27
N GLU A 625 -16.73 17.63 15.12
CA GLU A 625 -15.42 18.28 15.15
C GLU A 625 -14.54 17.94 13.92
N SER A 626 -14.90 16.92 13.14
CA SER A 626 -14.31 16.69 11.83
C SER A 626 -14.56 17.84 10.85
N GLY A 627 -15.54 18.72 11.12
CA GLY A 627 -15.89 19.86 10.26
C GLY A 627 -16.86 19.52 9.13
N ASP A 628 -17.40 18.30 9.15
CA ASP A 628 -18.33 17.74 8.17
C ASP A 628 -19.19 16.65 8.82
N ILE A 629 -19.95 15.92 8.00
CA ILE A 629 -20.88 14.87 8.44
C ILE A 629 -20.37 13.45 8.19
N ASP A 630 -19.06 13.21 8.07
CA ASP A 630 -18.54 11.84 7.94
C ASP A 630 -19.06 10.94 9.07
N GLY A 631 -19.35 9.68 8.75
CA GLY A 631 -20.10 8.77 9.61
C GLY A 631 -21.62 8.94 9.54
N TRP A 632 -22.14 10.06 9.05
CA TRP A 632 -23.58 10.31 8.92
C TRP A 632 -24.02 10.38 7.45
N ASN A 633 -25.29 10.11 7.20
CA ASN A 633 -25.93 10.20 5.90
C ASN A 633 -27.02 11.26 5.93
N GLU A 634 -26.99 12.18 4.98
CA GLU A 634 -27.99 13.22 4.83
C GLU A 634 -29.17 12.78 3.95
N TRP A 635 -30.35 13.33 4.24
CA TRP A 635 -31.51 13.21 3.38
C TRP A 635 -32.29 14.52 3.29
N HIS A 636 -32.82 14.78 2.09
CA HIS A 636 -33.77 15.84 1.80
C HIS A 636 -34.63 15.45 0.59
N PRO A 637 -35.78 16.12 0.35
CA PRO A 637 -36.57 15.90 -0.85
C PRO A 637 -35.78 16.19 -2.12
N GLY A 638 -35.90 15.34 -3.16
CA GLY A 638 -35.07 15.46 -4.38
C GLY A 638 -35.27 16.75 -5.21
N ASN A 639 -36.29 17.55 -4.92
CA ASN A 639 -36.53 18.86 -5.52
C ASN A 639 -36.01 20.04 -4.67
N GLN A 640 -35.21 19.73 -3.65
CA GLN A 640 -34.59 20.69 -2.73
C GLN A 640 -33.08 20.49 -2.78
N SER A 641 -32.30 21.53 -2.47
CA SER A 641 -30.90 21.34 -2.07
C SER A 641 -30.82 20.98 -0.59
N ALA A 642 -29.72 20.34 -0.18
CA ALA A 642 -29.47 20.07 1.23
C ALA A 642 -29.38 21.38 2.03
N LYS A 643 -29.99 21.39 3.23
CA LYS A 643 -30.11 22.55 4.12
C LYS A 643 -29.47 22.27 5.47
N TYR A 644 -28.21 21.86 5.40
CA TYR A 644 -27.35 21.64 6.55
C TYR A 644 -25.97 22.25 6.35
N GLY A 645 -25.20 22.32 7.42
CA GLY A 645 -23.76 22.56 7.39
C GLY A 645 -23.13 22.24 8.74
N VAL A 646 -21.81 22.27 8.79
CA VAL A 646 -21.04 22.17 10.02
C VAL A 646 -20.18 23.42 10.15
N ASP A 647 -20.32 24.17 11.23
CA ASP A 647 -19.63 25.43 11.43
C ASP A 647 -19.27 25.69 12.90
N ALA A 648 -18.57 26.80 13.14
CA ALA A 648 -18.10 27.21 14.47
C ALA A 648 -19.02 28.26 15.14
N TYR A 649 -20.22 28.50 14.61
CA TYR A 649 -21.13 29.52 15.13
C TYR A 649 -22.11 28.92 16.13
N ASP A 650 -22.34 29.61 17.27
CA ASP A 650 -23.33 29.19 18.27
C ASP A 650 -23.11 27.72 18.68
N VAL A 651 -21.86 27.33 18.94
CA VAL A 651 -21.43 25.96 19.31
C VAL A 651 -21.71 25.71 20.79
N TYR A 652 -22.10 24.48 21.15
CA TYR A 652 -22.27 24.13 22.56
C TYR A 652 -20.93 23.79 23.19
N ARG A 653 -20.16 22.90 22.57
CA ARG A 653 -18.84 22.48 23.03
C ARG A 653 -17.92 22.20 21.84
N GLY A 654 -16.62 22.38 22.05
CA GLY A 654 -15.64 22.20 20.97
C GLY A 654 -15.59 23.41 20.03
N GLY A 655 -15.25 23.15 18.78
CA GLY A 655 -15.08 24.15 17.73
C GLY A 655 -16.12 24.07 16.62
N LYS A 656 -16.95 23.01 16.56
CA LYS A 656 -17.90 22.77 15.48
C LYS A 656 -19.22 22.20 15.97
N LYS A 657 -20.28 22.35 15.17
CA LYS A 657 -21.57 21.69 15.37
C LYS A 657 -22.32 21.53 14.05
N LEU A 658 -23.26 20.60 13.99
CA LEU A 658 -24.19 20.45 12.86
C LEU A 658 -25.35 21.45 12.99
N TYR A 659 -25.75 22.06 11.88
CA TYR A 659 -26.96 22.89 11.83
C TYR A 659 -27.86 22.53 10.66
N PHE A 660 -29.17 22.78 10.81
CA PHE A 660 -30.14 22.86 9.73
C PHE A 660 -30.73 24.28 9.64
N TRP A 661 -30.78 24.85 8.43
CA TRP A 661 -31.31 26.21 8.23
C TRP A 661 -31.68 26.50 6.77
N ASP A 662 -32.84 27.13 6.56
CA ASP A 662 -33.15 27.91 5.35
C ASP A 662 -34.16 29.02 5.69
N THR A 663 -34.11 30.10 4.94
CA THR A 663 -35.14 31.16 4.91
C THR A 663 -36.47 30.72 4.29
N LYS A 664 -36.45 29.74 3.38
CA LYS A 664 -37.62 29.16 2.71
C LYS A 664 -38.02 27.83 3.35
N ALA A 665 -39.22 27.35 3.01
CA ALA A 665 -39.67 26.04 3.45
C ALA A 665 -38.70 24.93 3.06
N TYR A 666 -38.38 24.05 4.02
CA TYR A 666 -37.42 22.99 3.82
C TYR A 666 -37.69 21.77 4.69
N LYS A 667 -37.22 20.61 4.21
CA LYS A 667 -37.11 19.38 4.97
C LYS A 667 -35.68 18.88 4.93
N GLN A 668 -35.15 18.47 6.08
CA GLN A 668 -33.78 17.99 6.20
C GLN A 668 -33.70 16.93 7.29
N SER A 669 -32.92 15.89 7.05
CA SER A 669 -32.38 15.05 8.10
C SER A 669 -30.94 14.64 7.89
N VAL A 670 -30.32 14.21 8.98
CA VAL A 670 -29.01 13.56 9.02
C VAL A 670 -29.14 12.36 9.98
N HIS A 671 -28.64 11.21 9.56
CA HIS A 671 -28.79 9.93 10.25
C HIS A 671 -27.48 9.15 10.31
N GLN A 672 -27.22 8.48 11.42
CA GLN A 672 -26.16 7.50 11.55
C GLN A 672 -26.74 6.18 12.05
N LYS A 673 -26.58 5.15 11.23
CA LYS A 673 -27.00 3.80 11.54
C LYS A 673 -25.81 3.00 12.05
N ILE A 674 -25.93 2.51 13.27
CA ILE A 674 -24.96 1.74 14.04
C ILE A 674 -25.31 0.25 13.91
N TYR A 675 -24.28 -0.58 13.79
CA TYR A 675 -24.41 -2.03 13.62
C TYR A 675 -23.59 -2.78 14.67
N GLY A 676 -23.84 -4.10 14.81
CA GLY A 676 -23.10 -4.95 15.72
C GLY A 676 -23.44 -4.75 17.19
N LEU A 677 -24.54 -4.06 17.50
CA LEU A 677 -24.95 -3.82 18.88
C LEU A 677 -25.37 -5.12 19.56
N THR A 678 -24.92 -5.32 20.79
CA THR A 678 -25.44 -6.41 21.62
C THR A 678 -26.81 -6.04 22.18
N ASN A 679 -27.65 -7.04 22.44
CA ASN A 679 -28.96 -6.78 23.05
C ASN A 679 -28.81 -6.05 24.39
N GLY A 680 -29.67 -5.07 24.62
CA GLY A 680 -29.63 -4.29 25.84
C GLY A 680 -30.29 -2.93 25.71
N THR A 681 -30.18 -2.17 26.78
CA THR A 681 -30.73 -0.83 26.87
C THR A 681 -29.66 0.18 26.45
N TYR A 682 -30.01 1.08 25.55
CA TYR A 682 -29.11 2.13 25.07
C TYR A 682 -29.74 3.50 25.30
N THR A 683 -28.92 4.45 25.71
CA THR A 683 -29.31 5.86 25.85
C THR A 683 -28.70 6.65 24.71
N VAL A 684 -29.56 7.31 23.94
CA VAL A 684 -29.17 8.31 22.94
C VAL A 684 -29.32 9.68 23.59
N SER A 685 -28.29 10.52 23.53
CA SER A 685 -28.36 11.90 24.02
C SER A 685 -27.73 12.88 23.04
N ALA A 686 -28.18 14.12 23.08
CA ALA A 686 -27.65 15.20 22.24
C ALA A 686 -27.89 16.56 22.90
N TRP A 687 -27.04 17.53 22.60
CA TRP A 687 -27.28 18.92 22.89
C TRP A 687 -27.86 19.60 21.65
N VAL A 688 -29.04 20.19 21.80
CA VAL A 688 -29.76 20.81 20.69
C VAL A 688 -30.23 22.20 21.03
N LYS A 689 -30.34 23.07 20.02
CA LYS A 689 -30.95 24.39 20.15
C LYS A 689 -31.82 24.66 18.93
N GLU A 690 -33.13 24.72 19.15
CA GLU A 690 -34.09 25.15 18.13
C GLU A 690 -34.36 26.64 18.30
N THR A 691 -34.26 27.40 17.21
CA THR A 691 -34.66 28.81 17.16
C THR A 691 -35.63 29.03 16.00
N VAL A 692 -36.80 29.61 16.29
CA VAL A 692 -37.84 29.90 15.30
C VAL A 692 -37.95 31.42 15.14
N TYR A 693 -37.67 31.93 13.94
CA TYR A 693 -37.76 33.35 13.60
C TYR A 693 -39.01 33.69 12.77
N GLY A 694 -39.73 32.68 12.29
CA GLY A 694 -40.93 32.82 11.48
C GLY A 694 -42.09 31.96 11.99
N ASP A 695 -42.87 31.42 11.06
CA ASP A 695 -43.98 30.53 11.38
C ASP A 695 -43.50 29.25 12.07
N LYS A 696 -44.36 28.71 12.94
CA LYS A 696 -44.07 27.50 13.71
C LYS A 696 -43.73 26.32 12.77
N PRO A 697 -42.60 25.61 12.98
CA PRO A 697 -42.26 24.44 12.19
C PRO A 697 -43.28 23.31 12.40
N LYS A 698 -43.47 22.48 11.37
CA LYS A 698 -44.36 21.31 11.43
C LYS A 698 -43.76 20.21 12.29
N THR A 699 -42.45 20.01 12.22
CA THR A 699 -41.74 18.98 12.99
C THR A 699 -40.29 19.39 13.20
N VAL A 700 -39.81 19.25 14.44
CA VAL A 700 -38.39 19.33 14.82
C VAL A 700 -38.17 18.24 15.87
N ARG A 701 -37.34 17.23 15.59
CA ARG A 701 -37.19 16.07 16.49
C ARG A 701 -35.89 15.30 16.29
N MET A 702 -35.51 14.57 17.33
CA MET A 702 -34.60 13.42 17.23
C MET A 702 -35.41 12.14 16.95
N GLU A 703 -34.89 11.27 16.10
CA GLU A 703 -35.47 10.01 15.67
C GLU A 703 -34.52 8.85 16.05
N ILE A 704 -35.06 7.80 16.67
CA ILE A 704 -34.31 6.58 17.00
C ILE A 704 -35.05 5.38 16.43
N GLY A 705 -34.50 4.81 15.36
CA GLY A 705 -35.08 3.71 14.60
C GLY A 705 -34.23 2.44 14.64
N SER A 706 -34.64 1.45 13.86
CA SER A 706 -33.89 0.20 13.59
C SER A 706 -33.46 -0.65 14.79
N HIS A 707 -33.89 -0.34 16.01
CA HIS A 707 -33.55 -1.04 17.25
C HIS A 707 -34.38 -2.32 17.52
N GLY A 708 -35.25 -2.72 16.58
CA GLY A 708 -36.14 -3.88 16.69
C GLY A 708 -37.55 -3.53 17.21
N GLY A 709 -37.78 -2.29 17.62
CA GLY A 709 -39.09 -1.75 17.98
C GLY A 709 -39.61 -0.70 16.98
N LYS A 710 -40.70 -0.01 17.37
CA LYS A 710 -41.18 1.17 16.64
C LYS A 710 -40.24 2.34 16.87
N THR A 711 -40.03 3.16 15.83
CA THR A 711 -39.22 4.37 15.91
C THR A 711 -39.66 5.26 17.08
N VAL A 712 -38.72 5.67 17.91
CA VAL A 712 -38.92 6.60 19.01
C VAL A 712 -38.64 8.02 18.51
N TYR A 713 -39.59 8.92 18.75
CA TYR A 713 -39.47 10.33 18.40
C TYR A 713 -39.37 11.18 19.65
N LYS A 714 -38.36 12.03 19.72
CA LYS A 714 -38.21 13.05 20.77
C LYS A 714 -38.30 14.43 20.13
N ASN A 715 -39.48 15.05 20.26
CA ASN A 715 -39.67 16.42 19.80
C ASN A 715 -38.73 17.37 20.53
N ILE A 716 -38.17 18.28 19.76
CA ILE A 716 -37.34 19.40 20.22
C ILE A 716 -38.25 20.61 20.26
N THR A 717 -38.08 21.45 21.28
CA THR A 717 -38.87 22.67 21.44
C THR A 717 -37.97 23.90 21.40
N PRO A 718 -38.48 25.06 20.91
CA PRO A 718 -37.70 26.29 20.86
C PRO A 718 -37.11 26.66 22.23
N SER A 719 -35.87 27.14 22.24
CA SER A 719 -35.15 27.52 23.46
C SER A 719 -34.16 28.65 23.21
N SER A 720 -33.89 29.47 24.24
CA SER A 720 -32.92 30.57 24.14
C SER A 720 -31.46 30.11 24.17
N GLY A 721 -31.20 28.86 24.52
CA GLY A 721 -29.88 28.24 24.59
C GLY A 721 -29.97 26.73 24.41
N TYR A 722 -28.82 26.06 24.37
CA TYR A 722 -28.76 24.61 24.21
C TYR A 722 -29.46 23.88 25.35
N GLN A 723 -30.21 22.84 24.99
CA GLN A 723 -30.85 21.92 25.92
C GLN A 723 -30.39 20.49 25.62
N ARG A 724 -30.15 19.72 26.68
CA ARG A 724 -29.84 18.31 26.54
C ARG A 724 -31.12 17.51 26.38
N ILE A 725 -31.24 16.80 25.28
CA ILE A 725 -32.29 15.79 25.07
C ILE A 725 -31.70 14.40 25.20
N HIS A 726 -32.54 13.45 25.62
CA HIS A 726 -32.18 12.04 25.61
C HIS A 726 -33.43 11.18 25.44
N ALA A 727 -33.22 9.95 24.98
CA ALA A 727 -34.20 8.89 25.00
C ALA A 727 -33.49 7.53 25.17
N THR A 728 -34.19 6.60 25.78
CA THR A 728 -33.68 5.25 26.03
C THR A 728 -34.48 4.25 25.20
N VAL A 729 -33.78 3.33 24.55
CA VAL A 729 -34.39 2.28 23.72
C VAL A 729 -33.83 0.91 24.08
N GLN A 730 -34.66 -0.12 23.94
CA GLN A 730 -34.20 -1.51 23.94
C GLN A 730 -33.78 -1.89 22.53
N VAL A 731 -32.53 -2.34 22.39
CA VAL A 731 -31.99 -2.89 21.15
C VAL A 731 -32.12 -4.41 21.19
N SER A 732 -32.80 -4.96 20.19
CA SER A 732 -32.94 -6.41 19.97
C SER A 732 -32.63 -6.84 18.52
N SER A 733 -32.46 -5.88 17.61
CA SER A 733 -32.13 -6.10 16.20
C SER A 733 -30.62 -6.17 15.92
N GLY A 734 -29.80 -5.83 16.91
CA GLY A 734 -28.37 -5.62 16.76
C GLY A 734 -27.97 -4.34 15.99
N GLN A 735 -28.91 -3.43 15.78
CA GLN A 735 -28.70 -2.17 15.07
C GLN A 735 -29.43 -1.02 15.77
N LEU A 736 -29.05 0.21 15.48
CA LEU A 736 -29.75 1.42 15.94
C LEU A 736 -29.51 2.55 14.93
N ASP A 737 -30.56 3.27 14.55
CA ASP A 737 -30.48 4.41 13.63
C ASP A 737 -30.81 5.69 14.40
N VAL A 738 -29.84 6.59 14.59
CA VAL A 738 -30.06 7.90 15.23
C VAL A 738 -30.09 8.97 14.15
N GLY A 739 -31.10 9.85 14.19
CA GLY A 739 -31.08 11.03 13.34
C GLY A 739 -31.85 12.21 13.92
N PHE A 740 -31.77 13.32 13.20
CA PHE A 740 -32.49 14.55 13.49
C PHE A 740 -33.25 14.98 12.25
N TYR A 741 -34.48 15.46 12.42
CA TYR A 741 -35.37 15.84 11.32
C TYR A 741 -36.04 17.19 11.57
N VAL A 742 -36.10 18.01 10.51
CA VAL A 742 -36.86 19.25 10.46
C VAL A 742 -37.80 19.24 9.25
N ASP A 743 -39.05 19.67 9.46
CA ASP A 743 -40.01 20.11 8.43
C ASP A 743 -40.50 21.50 8.82
N SER A 744 -40.01 22.52 8.11
CA SER A 744 -40.21 23.93 8.45
C SER A 744 -40.80 24.69 7.25
N PRO A 745 -41.71 25.68 7.49
CA PRO A 745 -42.11 26.65 6.47
C PRO A 745 -40.99 27.65 6.11
N GLY A 746 -39.85 27.59 6.80
CA GLY A 746 -38.70 28.48 6.68
C GLY A 746 -38.40 29.19 8.00
N LEU A 747 -37.24 29.82 8.10
CA LEU A 747 -36.83 30.62 9.26
C LEU A 747 -36.83 29.82 10.58
N THR A 748 -36.56 28.52 10.51
CA THR A 748 -36.30 27.65 11.68
C THR A 748 -34.85 27.21 11.62
N SER A 749 -34.12 27.36 12.72
CA SER A 749 -32.76 26.86 12.89
C SER A 749 -32.77 25.73 13.90
N LEU A 750 -32.10 24.62 13.57
CA LEU A 750 -31.81 23.56 14.52
C LEU A 750 -30.29 23.39 14.59
N GLN A 751 -29.74 23.60 15.78
CA GLN A 751 -28.34 23.34 16.11
C GLN A 751 -28.24 22.00 16.84
N ILE A 752 -27.26 21.16 16.49
CA ILE A 752 -27.07 19.81 17.02
C ILE A 752 -25.59 19.62 17.33
N ASP A 753 -25.29 19.16 18.54
CA ASP A 753 -23.93 19.00 19.03
C ASP A 753 -23.87 17.85 20.05
N GLU A 754 -22.69 17.28 20.27
CA GLU A 754 -22.38 16.27 21.31
C GLU A 754 -23.41 15.11 21.34
N VAL A 755 -23.65 14.51 20.17
CA VAL A 755 -24.54 13.36 20.01
C VAL A 755 -23.82 12.09 20.46
N SER A 756 -24.41 11.35 21.37
CA SER A 756 -23.84 10.13 21.92
C SER A 756 -24.85 8.99 22.00
N VAL A 757 -24.35 7.78 21.78
CA VAL A 757 -25.05 6.53 22.06
C VAL A 757 -24.19 5.72 23.00
N VAL A 758 -24.75 5.39 24.17
CA VAL A 758 -24.08 4.58 25.20
C VAL A 758 -24.96 3.41 25.59
N LYS A 759 -24.34 2.27 25.91
CA LYS A 759 -25.04 1.13 26.50
C LYS A 759 -25.16 1.35 28.00
N ASN A 760 -26.36 1.14 28.54
CA ASN A 760 -26.67 1.33 29.97
C ASN A 760 -26.20 0.18 30.85
#